data_AF-A0A6L5FAN6-F1
#
_entry.id   AF-A0A6L5FAN6-F1
#
_cell.length_a   1.000
_cell.length_b   1.000
_cell.length_c   1.000
_cell.angle_alpha   90.00
_cell.angle_beta   90.00
_cell.angle_gamma   90.00
#
_symmetry.space_group_name_H-M   'P 1'
#
loop_
_entity.id
_entity.type
_entity.pdbx_description
1 polymer ?
#
loop_
_entity_poly.entity_id
_entity_poly.type
_entity_poly.pdbx_seq_one_letter_code
_entity_poly.pdbx_strand_id
1 'polypeptide(L)'
;MIGTGSWDTALESRLSVLRLVGLTAVCLTIVLALSTSASAAGRFVDDDNSVHEADIEAIAAEGITIGCNPPTNDRFCPEESVTRGEMAAFLVRGLELNASSDDVFTDDDGSVFEADIQALAAMGITTGCNPPENDRFCPEDAVTRGQMAAFLVRGLELDASSQDFFTDDDGNIFEADIQALAVARIALGCNPPDNDRFCPNEEVTRAEMASFLVRGLGLDPIEPPDYGERTLVTRFSVEQRPVGNYESYPYYTGEMSYFPRGFKQGLDVDPSPDSEGYNHDPVDDPGSYGGWDALLPPNGRRFKQYSGGSSWLTFGLDRPATVAVVWRATTEPPDWLDGWDESTAVEISGDVAPVFTREFGPGPVNLGTVEGNVEDPPEMYLVLVAEADGTPSDAPPVPDGRDTPVVGEKCPTWVHGRHTTRGPDGKSYETWHPQWDPVYWCSFGHEHGSNPHLIPGAPKVPYGYVADKLGVDEHNMGFKEFIFKDQSGEYWVRFVAHAGTASDRRICTRHHTLYVQIYDETGDALMDVGFKADYGGSMAVADRGALDPADCPENPGLVRRFVPFRTRIINIEGSGHTYERWRSGDDTVETRNLGFDAFNHAFDIRDPMTQCVDLKCNEVSHITRAYESNNGTRRTIDMSVIGEVFGFSADSAIGNGVFFTDPYGGGPVSPSEPDATRQLVEPAVESVDFSLAGNEAFIRCIPLNPWTMRYRCDGYPEGGETPEINDMTIQDGLTHN
;
A
#
# COMPACT_ATOMS: atom_id res chain seq x y z
N MET A 1 -36.26 -2.34 -46.03
CA MET A 1 -35.20 -2.07 -47.02
C MET A 1 -34.67 -0.67 -46.74
N ILE A 2 -33.43 -0.61 -46.26
CA ILE A 2 -32.38 0.41 -46.49
C ILE A 2 -32.75 1.88 -46.17
N GLY A 3 -32.04 2.63 -45.35
CA GLY A 3 -30.73 2.47 -44.72
C GLY A 3 -30.35 3.81 -44.06
N THR A 4 -29.57 3.71 -43.01
CA THR A 4 -29.08 4.75 -42.10
C THR A 4 -28.02 5.67 -42.73
N GLY A 5 -27.92 6.91 -42.25
CA GLY A 5 -26.76 7.78 -42.49
C GLY A 5 -26.12 8.14 -41.15
N SER A 6 -24.88 7.70 -40.93
CA SER A 6 -24.02 8.15 -39.83
C SER A 6 -23.15 9.31 -40.30
N TRP A 7 -22.84 10.21 -39.37
CA TRP A 7 -21.77 11.18 -39.45
C TRP A 7 -20.59 10.56 -38.73
N ASP A 8 -19.49 10.29 -39.43
CA ASP A 8 -18.16 10.25 -38.81
C ASP A 8 -17.04 10.20 -39.85
N THR A 9 -15.86 10.59 -39.38
CA THR A 9 -14.51 10.50 -39.99
C THR A 9 -13.99 11.72 -40.78
N ALA A 10 -13.33 12.60 -40.04
CA ALA A 10 -12.27 13.47 -40.56
C ALA A 10 -11.11 13.52 -39.57
N LEU A 11 -10.32 12.45 -39.49
CA LEU A 11 -8.91 12.52 -39.08
C LEU A 11 -8.23 11.20 -39.44
N GLU A 12 -7.69 11.11 -40.66
CA GLU A 12 -6.56 10.23 -40.99
C GLU A 12 -6.24 10.34 -42.49
N SER A 13 -5.13 11.02 -42.80
CA SER A 13 -4.20 10.70 -43.89
C SER A 13 -3.42 11.95 -44.26
N ARG A 14 -2.11 11.93 -43.99
CA ARG A 14 -1.04 12.45 -44.89
C ARG A 14 0.32 12.35 -44.19
N LEU A 15 0.98 11.22 -44.41
CA LEU A 15 2.44 11.13 -44.39
C LEU A 15 2.94 10.77 -45.79
N SER A 16 4.10 11.33 -46.14
CA SER A 16 4.96 11.09 -47.32
C SER A 16 4.72 11.99 -48.54
N VAL A 17 5.66 12.92 -48.82
CA VAL A 17 6.61 12.89 -49.97
C VAL A 17 7.66 14.02 -49.83
N LEU A 18 8.95 13.65 -49.80
CA LEU A 18 10.13 14.54 -49.90
C LEU A 18 10.31 15.15 -51.30
N ARG A 19 10.86 16.40 -51.40
CA ARG A 19 12.22 16.73 -51.93
C ARG A 19 12.44 18.23 -52.30
N LEU A 20 13.41 18.83 -51.59
CA LEU A 20 14.62 19.56 -52.05
C LEU A 20 14.65 21.10 -52.34
N VAL A 21 15.64 21.71 -51.65
CA VAL A 21 16.49 22.90 -51.92
C VAL A 21 16.04 24.29 -51.41
N GLY A 22 16.79 24.80 -50.43
CA GLY A 22 16.91 26.23 -50.13
C GLY A 22 17.64 26.52 -48.82
N LEU A 23 18.98 26.52 -48.83
CA LEU A 23 19.82 26.98 -47.72
C LEU A 23 19.58 28.48 -47.43
N THR A 24 19.08 28.80 -46.24
CA THR A 24 19.41 30.05 -45.53
C THR A 24 19.50 29.76 -44.03
N ALA A 25 20.66 30.07 -43.46
CA ALA A 25 21.02 29.81 -42.07
C ALA A 25 20.06 30.53 -41.10
N VAL A 26 19.26 29.74 -40.38
CA VAL A 26 18.65 30.15 -39.12
C VAL A 26 19.56 29.61 -38.03
N CYS A 27 20.12 30.53 -37.24
CA CYS A 27 20.91 30.22 -36.06
C CYS A 27 19.96 29.60 -35.02
N LEU A 28 19.89 28.27 -35.00
CA LEU A 28 19.14 27.51 -34.00
C LEU A 28 19.93 27.60 -32.69
N THR A 29 19.52 28.51 -31.80
CA THR A 29 19.84 28.41 -30.38
C THR A 29 19.22 27.12 -29.87
N ILE A 30 20.02 26.07 -29.78
CA ILE A 30 19.69 24.86 -29.04
C ILE A 30 19.56 25.30 -27.59
N VAL A 31 18.33 25.47 -27.12
CA VAL A 31 18.04 25.41 -25.69
C VAL A 31 18.28 23.95 -25.34
N LEU A 32 19.43 23.66 -24.71
CA LEU A 32 19.58 22.41 -23.97
C LEU A 32 18.50 22.45 -22.90
N ALA A 33 17.40 21.72 -23.12
CA ALA A 33 16.57 21.27 -22.02
C ALA A 33 17.50 20.39 -21.17
N LEU A 34 18.01 20.96 -20.07
CA LEU A 34 18.56 20.19 -18.99
C LEU A 34 17.40 19.35 -18.47
N SER A 35 17.29 18.13 -18.94
CA SER A 35 16.53 17.10 -18.25
C SER A 35 17.24 16.90 -16.92
N THR A 36 16.85 17.66 -15.90
CA THR A 36 17.13 17.29 -14.52
C THR A 36 16.46 15.95 -14.32
N SER A 37 17.26 14.91 -14.16
CA SER A 37 16.80 13.65 -13.62
C SER A 37 16.07 13.99 -12.32
N ALA A 38 14.74 13.83 -12.29
CA ALA A 38 14.03 13.77 -11.02
C ALA A 38 14.73 12.68 -10.20
N SER A 39 15.08 13.01 -8.95
CA SER A 39 15.61 12.00 -8.05
C SER A 39 14.52 10.97 -7.80
N ALA A 40 14.89 9.74 -7.43
CA ALA A 40 13.92 8.71 -7.04
C ALA A 40 13.14 9.10 -5.76
N ALA A 41 13.55 10.17 -5.06
CA ALA A 41 13.04 10.63 -3.77
C ALA A 41 12.18 11.91 -3.89
N GLY A 42 11.41 12.07 -4.97
CA GLY A 42 10.59 13.28 -5.15
C GLY A 42 11.40 14.54 -5.53
N ARG A 43 10.70 15.68 -5.61
CA ARG A 43 11.23 16.99 -5.99
C ARG A 43 11.85 17.72 -4.81
N PHE A 44 11.33 17.54 -3.60
CA PHE A 44 11.82 18.20 -2.38
C PHE A 44 12.37 17.18 -1.38
N VAL A 45 13.27 17.61 -0.48
CA VAL A 45 13.97 16.71 0.46
C VAL A 45 13.43 16.78 1.88
N ASP A 46 12.41 17.59 2.11
CA ASP A 46 11.88 17.88 3.46
C ASP A 46 10.37 17.72 3.61
N ASP A 47 9.71 17.16 2.61
CA ASP A 47 8.32 16.74 2.59
C ASP A 47 8.13 15.24 2.84
N ASP A 48 9.21 14.46 2.91
CA ASP A 48 9.23 13.00 3.11
C ASP A 48 8.49 12.44 4.38
N ASN A 49 7.94 13.31 5.21
CA ASN A 49 7.17 12.89 6.39
C ASN A 49 5.81 13.59 6.48
N SER A 50 5.45 14.34 5.43
CA SER A 50 4.19 15.05 5.32
C SER A 50 3.11 14.09 4.84
N VAL A 51 1.96 14.10 5.49
CA VAL A 51 0.77 13.41 4.96
C VAL A 51 0.26 14.04 3.65
N HIS A 52 0.82 15.19 3.27
CA HIS A 52 0.52 15.95 2.06
C HIS A 52 1.58 15.77 0.96
N GLU A 53 2.58 14.90 1.16
CA GLU A 53 3.70 14.72 0.21
C GLU A 53 3.23 14.46 -1.21
N ALA A 54 2.30 13.52 -1.41
CA ALA A 54 1.79 13.22 -2.73
C ALA A 54 1.14 14.44 -3.42
N ASP A 55 0.53 15.32 -2.62
CA ASP A 55 -0.05 16.55 -3.11
C ASP A 55 1.02 17.62 -3.40
N ILE A 56 2.08 17.67 -2.58
CA ILE A 56 3.25 18.55 -2.78
C ILE A 56 3.95 18.20 -4.08
N GLU A 57 4.19 16.92 -4.33
CA GLU A 57 4.80 16.42 -5.56
C GLU A 57 3.93 16.70 -6.79
N ALA A 58 2.60 16.53 -6.67
CA ALA A 58 1.66 16.88 -7.75
C ALA A 58 1.74 18.37 -8.13
N ILE A 59 1.68 19.29 -7.15
CA ILE A 59 1.79 20.73 -7.45
C ILE A 59 3.19 21.13 -7.94
N ALA A 60 4.22 20.35 -7.61
CA ALA A 60 5.58 20.57 -8.09
C ALA A 60 5.74 20.14 -9.55
N ALA A 61 5.17 18.99 -9.91
CA ALA A 61 5.16 18.47 -11.28
C ALA A 61 4.43 19.41 -12.25
N GLU A 62 3.33 20.01 -11.80
CA GLU A 62 2.59 21.03 -12.56
C GLU A 62 3.27 22.43 -12.53
N GLY A 63 4.41 22.57 -11.85
CA GLY A 63 5.15 23.83 -11.78
C GLY A 63 4.46 24.92 -10.97
N ILE A 64 3.46 24.58 -10.16
CA ILE A 64 2.73 25.51 -9.29
C ILE A 64 3.63 25.97 -8.14
N THR A 65 4.47 25.07 -7.61
CA THR A 65 5.52 25.40 -6.63
C THR A 65 6.91 25.23 -7.22
N ILE A 66 7.85 26.04 -6.72
CA ILE A 66 9.28 25.91 -7.02
C ILE A 66 10.13 25.66 -5.76
N GLY A 67 9.50 25.52 -4.58
CA GLY A 67 10.19 25.39 -3.29
C GLY A 67 10.34 26.70 -2.52
N CYS A 68 11.05 26.65 -1.39
CA CYS A 68 11.19 27.75 -0.42
C CYS A 68 12.63 28.28 -0.26
N ASN A 69 13.66 27.60 -0.79
CA ASN A 69 15.06 27.92 -0.49
C ASN A 69 15.90 28.28 -1.73
N PRO A 70 15.65 29.44 -2.36
CA PRO A 70 16.41 29.86 -3.53
C PRO A 70 17.89 30.12 -3.20
N PRO A 71 18.81 29.88 -4.15
CA PRO A 71 18.55 29.42 -5.52
C PRO A 71 18.47 27.90 -5.66
N THR A 72 18.75 27.14 -4.60
CA THR A 72 18.83 25.67 -4.66
C THR A 72 17.47 25.05 -4.89
N ASN A 73 16.43 25.56 -4.21
CA ASN A 73 15.04 25.19 -4.43
C ASN A 73 14.80 23.67 -4.30
N ASP A 74 15.51 22.99 -3.41
CA ASP A 74 15.38 21.57 -3.10
C ASP A 74 14.52 21.30 -1.84
N ARG A 75 13.97 22.35 -1.22
CA ARG A 75 13.06 22.25 -0.06
C ARG A 75 11.68 22.83 -0.35
N PHE A 76 10.65 22.23 0.22
CA PHE A 76 9.27 22.71 0.18
C PHE A 76 8.89 23.54 1.42
N CYS A 77 9.49 23.27 2.59
CA CYS A 77 9.13 23.89 3.88
C CYS A 77 7.65 23.64 4.28
N PRO A 78 7.22 22.38 4.47
CA PRO A 78 5.80 22.02 4.63
C PRO A 78 5.07 22.67 5.82
N GLU A 79 5.77 22.89 6.92
CA GLU A 79 5.21 23.41 8.19
C GLU A 79 5.16 24.95 8.26
N GLU A 80 5.74 25.65 7.28
CA GLU A 80 5.71 27.12 7.28
C GLU A 80 4.33 27.63 6.80
N SER A 81 3.87 28.74 7.40
CA SER A 81 2.62 29.40 7.00
C SER A 81 2.77 30.03 5.62
N VAL A 82 1.74 29.92 4.78
CA VAL A 82 1.70 30.56 3.46
C VAL A 82 1.49 32.07 3.62
N THR A 83 2.40 32.86 3.06
CA THR A 83 2.21 34.33 2.95
C THR A 83 1.21 34.67 1.85
N ARG A 84 0.60 35.86 1.92
CA ARG A 84 -0.33 36.34 0.90
C ARG A 84 0.33 36.46 -0.48
N GLY A 85 1.61 36.82 -0.54
CA GLY A 85 2.39 36.86 -1.77
C GLY A 85 2.60 35.46 -2.37
N GLU A 86 2.94 34.46 -1.56
CA GLU A 86 3.04 33.07 -2.03
C GLU A 86 1.69 32.50 -2.49
N MET A 87 0.60 32.83 -1.79
CA MET A 87 -0.76 32.50 -2.23
C MET A 87 -1.03 33.05 -3.63
N ALA A 88 -0.60 34.28 -3.93
CA ALA A 88 -0.70 34.85 -5.26
C ALA A 88 0.04 34.01 -6.30
N ALA A 89 1.31 33.69 -6.03
CA ALA A 89 2.12 32.87 -6.92
C ALA A 89 1.51 31.49 -7.19
N PHE A 90 0.97 30.81 -6.15
CA PHE A 90 0.31 29.52 -6.32
C PHE A 90 -0.93 29.63 -7.23
N LEU A 91 -1.79 30.61 -7.00
CA LEU A 91 -3.02 30.76 -7.79
C LEU A 91 -2.77 31.23 -9.21
N VAL A 92 -1.80 32.12 -9.45
CA VAL A 92 -1.43 32.53 -10.81
C VAL A 92 -0.94 31.34 -11.62
N ARG A 93 -0.08 30.49 -11.05
CA ARG A 93 0.45 29.32 -11.74
C ARG A 93 -0.60 28.22 -11.89
N GLY A 94 -1.32 27.89 -10.83
CA GLY A 94 -2.32 26.82 -10.82
C GLY A 94 -3.54 27.11 -11.69
N LEU A 95 -3.93 28.38 -11.84
CA LEU A 95 -5.06 28.79 -12.70
C LEU A 95 -4.60 29.35 -14.06
N GLU A 96 -3.29 29.33 -14.34
CA GLU A 96 -2.68 29.89 -15.55
C GLU A 96 -3.13 31.33 -15.86
N LEU A 97 -3.16 32.19 -14.85
CA LEU A 97 -3.70 33.54 -14.99
C LEU A 97 -2.82 34.40 -15.90
N ASN A 98 -3.47 35.22 -16.73
CA ASN A 98 -2.77 36.17 -17.59
C ASN A 98 -2.13 37.28 -16.76
N ALA A 99 -0.90 37.64 -17.11
CA ALA A 99 -0.23 38.80 -16.52
C ALA A 99 -1.04 40.08 -16.73
N SER A 100 -1.07 40.92 -15.70
CA SER A 100 -1.65 42.26 -15.73
C SER A 100 -0.55 43.30 -15.55
N SER A 101 -0.79 44.51 -16.04
CA SER A 101 0.02 45.69 -15.73
C SER A 101 -0.73 46.70 -14.85
N ASP A 102 -1.93 46.33 -14.40
CA ASP A 102 -2.77 47.18 -13.56
C ASP A 102 -2.27 47.10 -12.12
N ASP A 103 -1.67 48.20 -11.69
CA ASP A 103 -1.15 48.38 -10.35
C ASP A 103 -2.22 49.06 -9.47
N VAL A 104 -2.84 48.26 -8.61
CA VAL A 104 -3.98 48.67 -7.77
C VAL A 104 -3.68 48.69 -6.28
N PHE A 105 -2.57 48.11 -5.85
CA PHE A 105 -2.15 48.07 -4.45
C PHE A 105 -0.91 48.95 -4.27
N THR A 106 -0.76 49.56 -3.09
CA THR A 106 0.29 50.55 -2.84
C THR A 106 1.47 49.98 -2.05
N ASP A 107 1.40 48.71 -1.66
CA ASP A 107 2.36 48.06 -0.76
C ASP A 107 2.93 46.73 -1.28
N ASP A 108 2.73 46.41 -2.56
CA ASP A 108 3.36 45.30 -3.28
C ASP A 108 4.55 45.74 -4.16
N ASP A 109 4.75 47.05 -4.37
CA ASP A 109 5.91 47.65 -5.04
C ASP A 109 7.24 47.02 -4.56
N GLY A 110 7.93 46.32 -5.47
CA GLY A 110 9.24 45.70 -5.20
C GLY A 110 9.18 44.35 -4.47
N SER A 111 7.98 43.82 -4.23
CA SER A 111 7.77 42.41 -3.88
C SER A 111 8.17 41.51 -5.04
N VAL A 112 8.72 40.33 -4.74
CA VAL A 112 8.97 39.31 -5.77
C VAL A 112 7.66 38.75 -6.37
N PHE A 113 6.52 38.99 -5.71
CA PHE A 113 5.20 38.53 -6.11
C PHE A 113 4.32 39.62 -6.74
N GLU A 114 4.84 40.83 -6.98
CA GLU A 114 4.07 41.99 -7.48
C GLU A 114 3.25 41.64 -8.74
N ALA A 115 3.87 40.98 -9.73
CA ALA A 115 3.19 40.58 -10.95
C ALA A 115 2.06 39.56 -10.72
N ASP A 116 2.26 38.64 -9.77
CA ASP A 116 1.25 37.63 -9.42
C ASP A 116 0.05 38.28 -8.72
N ILE A 117 0.32 39.26 -7.85
CA ILE A 117 -0.69 40.05 -7.13
C ILE A 117 -1.54 40.86 -8.10
N GLN A 118 -0.92 41.51 -9.09
CA GLN A 118 -1.62 42.28 -10.13
C GLN A 118 -2.53 41.39 -10.98
N ALA A 119 -2.08 40.17 -11.32
CA ALA A 119 -2.89 39.21 -12.06
C ALA A 119 -4.13 38.73 -11.27
N LEU A 120 -3.97 38.41 -9.97
CA LEU A 120 -5.09 38.11 -9.09
C LEU A 120 -6.11 39.25 -9.01
N ALA A 121 -5.62 40.48 -8.89
CA ALA A 121 -6.48 41.66 -8.79
C ALA A 121 -7.28 41.91 -10.07
N ALA A 122 -6.64 41.74 -11.23
CA ALA A 122 -7.29 41.86 -12.54
C ALA A 122 -8.43 40.83 -12.72
N MET A 123 -8.28 39.64 -12.13
CA MET A 123 -9.30 38.59 -12.15
C MET A 123 -10.34 38.73 -11.03
N GLY A 124 -10.20 39.72 -10.14
CA GLY A 124 -11.12 39.93 -9.02
C GLY A 124 -11.03 38.87 -7.92
N ILE A 125 -9.94 38.11 -7.87
CA ILE A 125 -9.74 37.03 -6.88
C ILE A 125 -9.33 37.62 -5.52
N THR A 126 -8.64 38.77 -5.53
CA THR A 126 -8.31 39.53 -4.32
C THR A 126 -8.99 40.89 -4.29
N THR A 127 -9.31 41.37 -3.08
CA THR A 127 -9.86 42.70 -2.83
C THR A 127 -8.98 43.55 -1.92
N GLY A 128 -7.76 43.09 -1.58
CA GLY A 128 -6.88 43.76 -0.62
C GLY A 128 -7.11 43.37 0.86
N CYS A 129 -6.32 43.95 1.76
CA CYS A 129 -6.25 43.60 3.19
C CYS A 129 -6.73 44.71 4.15
N ASN A 130 -6.99 45.93 3.69
CA ASN A 130 -7.27 47.10 4.53
C ASN A 130 -8.63 47.76 4.23
N PRO A 131 -9.76 47.11 4.59
CA PRO A 131 -11.06 47.70 4.37
C PRO A 131 -11.27 48.97 5.22
N PRO A 132 -12.04 49.96 4.72
CA PRO A 132 -12.76 49.95 3.45
C PRO A 132 -11.92 50.42 2.24
N GLU A 133 -10.72 50.96 2.43
CA GLU A 133 -9.90 51.53 1.35
C GLU A 133 -9.45 50.48 0.35
N ASN A 134 -9.01 49.31 0.84
CA ASN A 134 -8.63 48.16 0.00
C ASN A 134 -7.55 48.49 -1.05
N ASP A 135 -6.65 49.43 -0.73
CA ASP A 135 -5.52 49.87 -1.56
C ASP A 135 -4.18 49.23 -1.12
N ARG A 136 -4.23 48.20 -0.27
CA ARG A 136 -3.08 47.39 0.16
C ARG A 136 -3.35 45.90 -0.01
N PHE A 137 -2.32 45.14 -0.38
CA PHE A 137 -2.37 43.68 -0.49
C PHE A 137 -1.79 42.98 0.74
N CYS A 138 -0.83 43.59 1.44
CA CYS A 138 -0.11 42.97 2.57
C CYS A 138 0.63 41.65 2.20
N PRO A 139 1.60 41.66 1.28
CA PRO A 139 2.19 40.44 0.71
C PRO A 139 2.90 39.52 1.71
N GLU A 140 3.47 40.08 2.80
CA GLU A 140 4.24 39.33 3.80
C GLU A 140 3.38 38.74 4.93
N ASP A 141 2.10 39.09 5.00
CA ASP A 141 1.21 38.59 6.06
C ASP A 141 0.82 37.13 5.77
N ALA A 142 0.76 36.30 6.80
CA ALA A 142 0.28 34.93 6.69
C ALA A 142 -1.23 34.89 6.35
N VAL A 143 -1.62 33.89 5.57
CA VAL A 143 -3.02 33.67 5.16
C VAL A 143 -3.72 32.79 6.18
N THR A 144 -4.89 33.23 6.69
CA THR A 144 -5.74 32.33 7.48
C THR A 144 -6.55 31.39 6.60
N ARG A 145 -6.98 30.26 7.13
CA ARG A 145 -7.83 29.29 6.42
C ARG A 145 -9.13 29.93 5.88
N GLY A 146 -9.74 30.86 6.61
CA GLY A 146 -10.91 31.61 6.12
C GLY A 146 -10.57 32.51 4.93
N GLN A 147 -9.43 33.19 4.96
CA GLN A 147 -8.97 34.01 3.83
C GLN A 147 -8.62 33.14 2.61
N MET A 148 -7.96 32.00 2.82
CA MET A 148 -7.71 31.00 1.78
C MET A 148 -9.03 30.55 1.13
N ALA A 149 -10.08 30.32 1.90
CA ALA A 149 -11.39 29.97 1.34
C ALA A 149 -11.90 31.03 0.36
N ALA A 150 -11.82 32.30 0.72
CA ALA A 150 -12.22 33.40 -0.15
C ALA A 150 -11.38 33.48 -1.44
N PHE A 151 -10.08 33.20 -1.36
CA PHE A 151 -9.21 33.12 -2.54
C PHE A 151 -9.63 31.98 -3.48
N LEU A 152 -9.80 30.76 -2.94
CA LEU A 152 -10.12 29.58 -3.72
C LEU A 152 -11.53 29.65 -4.33
N VAL A 153 -12.52 30.14 -3.59
CA VAL A 153 -13.89 30.30 -4.11
C VAL A 153 -13.94 31.26 -5.29
N ARG A 154 -13.23 32.39 -5.21
CA ARG A 154 -13.17 33.35 -6.33
C ARG A 154 -12.32 32.85 -7.48
N GLY A 155 -11.20 32.19 -7.21
CA GLY A 155 -10.29 31.67 -8.22
C GLY A 155 -10.87 30.50 -9.01
N LEU A 156 -11.58 29.59 -8.34
CA LEU A 156 -12.21 28.41 -8.93
C LEU A 156 -13.68 28.63 -9.33
N GLU A 157 -14.18 29.86 -9.16
CA GLU A 157 -15.58 30.25 -9.46
C GLU A 157 -16.63 29.32 -8.82
N LEU A 158 -16.42 28.94 -7.55
CA LEU A 158 -17.29 27.97 -6.87
C LEU A 158 -18.66 28.57 -6.54
N ASP A 159 -19.70 27.75 -6.71
CA ASP A 159 -21.07 28.12 -6.36
C ASP A 159 -21.22 28.30 -4.84
N ALA A 160 -21.91 29.36 -4.45
CA ALA A 160 -22.21 29.62 -3.05
C ALA A 160 -23.14 28.53 -2.47
N SER A 161 -22.87 28.15 -1.22
CA SER A 161 -23.67 27.20 -0.46
C SER A 161 -24.27 27.87 0.78
N SER A 162 -25.47 27.42 1.16
CA SER A 162 -26.10 27.75 2.45
C SER A 162 -26.18 26.55 3.40
N GLN A 163 -25.53 25.44 3.04
CA GLN A 163 -25.44 24.28 3.90
C GLN A 163 -24.29 24.50 4.88
N ASP A 164 -24.56 24.24 6.15
CA ASP A 164 -23.59 24.39 7.23
C ASP A 164 -22.91 23.04 7.49
N PHE A 165 -21.59 23.01 7.27
CA PHE A 165 -20.73 21.84 7.46
C PHE A 165 -19.85 21.92 8.71
N PHE A 166 -19.65 23.11 9.31
CA PHE A 166 -18.66 23.31 10.36
C PHE A 166 -19.22 24.15 11.51
N THR A 167 -18.92 23.73 12.73
CA THR A 167 -19.51 24.34 13.94
C THR A 167 -18.79 25.59 14.42
N ASP A 168 -17.62 25.92 13.85
CA ASP A 168 -16.74 26.98 14.34
C ASP A 168 -16.47 28.12 13.34
N ASP A 169 -17.21 28.18 12.24
CA ASP A 169 -17.20 29.29 11.28
C ASP A 169 -18.44 30.20 11.36
N ASP A 170 -19.44 29.86 12.19
CA ASP A 170 -20.61 30.68 12.50
C ASP A 170 -20.25 32.15 12.77
N GLY A 171 -20.74 33.06 11.93
CA GLY A 171 -20.52 34.50 12.07
C GLY A 171 -19.14 34.98 11.64
N ASN A 172 -18.30 34.10 11.07
CA ASN A 172 -17.09 34.49 10.37
C ASN A 172 -17.45 35.18 9.04
N ILE A 173 -16.66 36.18 8.63
CA ILE A 173 -16.92 36.89 7.36
C ILE A 173 -16.74 36.01 6.12
N PHE A 174 -16.03 34.88 6.26
CA PHE A 174 -15.76 33.92 5.20
C PHE A 174 -16.63 32.66 5.27
N GLU A 175 -17.62 32.61 6.16
CA GLU A 175 -18.50 31.43 6.37
C GLU A 175 -19.03 30.90 5.03
N ALA A 176 -19.62 31.76 4.19
CA ALA A 176 -20.14 31.33 2.88
C ALA A 176 -19.07 30.74 1.94
N ASP A 177 -17.85 31.27 1.97
CA ASP A 177 -16.73 30.77 1.15
C ASP A 177 -16.26 29.39 1.68
N ILE A 178 -16.23 29.24 3.00
CA ILE A 178 -15.88 27.98 3.68
C ILE A 178 -16.88 26.89 3.32
N GLN A 179 -18.18 27.19 3.35
CA GLN A 179 -19.22 26.23 2.98
C GLN A 179 -19.14 25.84 1.49
N ALA A 180 -18.78 26.77 0.60
CA ALA A 180 -18.56 26.47 -0.82
C ALA A 180 -17.39 25.49 -1.03
N LEU A 181 -16.28 25.66 -0.30
CA LEU A 181 -15.18 24.68 -0.32
C LEU A 181 -15.59 23.30 0.19
N ALA A 182 -16.42 23.24 1.23
CA ALA A 182 -16.91 21.96 1.77
C ALA A 182 -17.77 21.22 0.74
N VAL A 183 -18.69 21.92 0.06
CA VAL A 183 -19.51 21.35 -1.02
C VAL A 183 -18.64 20.83 -2.16
N ALA A 184 -17.62 21.60 -2.56
CA ALA A 184 -16.65 21.19 -3.57
C ALA A 184 -15.68 20.09 -3.10
N ARG A 185 -15.75 19.67 -1.82
CA ARG A 185 -14.86 18.70 -1.16
C ARG A 185 -13.38 19.13 -1.14
N ILE A 186 -13.15 20.43 -1.26
CA ILE A 186 -11.85 21.09 -1.13
C ILE A 186 -11.53 21.35 0.35
N ALA A 187 -12.52 21.49 1.23
CA ALA A 187 -12.30 21.56 2.68
C ALA A 187 -12.92 20.36 3.38
N LEU A 188 -12.13 19.65 4.21
CA LEU A 188 -12.61 18.45 4.94
C LEU A 188 -12.73 18.66 6.45
N GLY A 189 -12.30 19.81 6.98
CA GLY A 189 -12.20 20.06 8.42
C GLY A 189 -10.76 20.02 8.95
N CYS A 190 -10.58 20.40 10.21
CA CYS A 190 -9.28 20.53 10.89
C CYS A 190 -9.13 19.65 12.15
N ASN A 191 -10.18 18.94 12.57
CA ASN A 191 -10.19 18.19 13.83
C ASN A 191 -10.56 16.71 13.63
N PRO A 192 -9.66 15.91 13.04
CA PRO A 192 -9.90 14.49 12.89
C PRO A 192 -10.09 13.80 14.26
N PRO A 193 -10.93 12.75 14.35
CA PRO A 193 -11.69 12.16 13.24
C PRO A 193 -13.02 12.87 12.95
N ASP A 194 -13.49 13.74 13.85
CA ASP A 194 -14.84 14.33 13.80
C ASP A 194 -15.01 15.25 12.59
N ASN A 195 -13.97 16.04 12.28
CA ASN A 195 -13.92 16.91 11.10
C ASN A 195 -15.11 17.89 10.98
N ASP A 196 -15.71 18.25 12.11
CA ASP A 196 -16.84 19.17 12.24
C ASP A 196 -16.42 20.62 12.55
N ARG A 197 -15.12 20.92 12.45
CA ARG A 197 -14.54 22.27 12.58
C ARG A 197 -13.70 22.61 11.36
N PHE A 198 -13.71 23.87 10.93
CA PHE A 198 -12.89 24.40 9.85
C PHE A 198 -11.64 25.14 10.33
N CYS A 199 -11.65 25.69 11.56
CA CYS A 199 -10.56 26.50 12.12
C CYS A 199 -10.25 27.78 11.29
N PRO A 200 -11.24 28.67 11.02
CA PRO A 200 -11.10 29.75 10.04
C PRO A 200 -10.03 30.83 10.36
N ASN A 201 -9.63 30.92 11.62
CA ASN A 201 -8.67 31.93 12.11
C ASN A 201 -7.24 31.38 12.23
N GLU A 202 -7.03 30.08 12.00
CA GLU A 202 -5.69 29.48 11.99
C GLU A 202 -5.02 29.77 10.64
N GLU A 203 -3.70 29.92 10.66
CA GLU A 203 -2.89 30.10 9.45
C GLU A 203 -2.84 28.78 8.66
N VAL A 204 -2.86 28.87 7.34
CA VAL A 204 -2.72 27.69 6.47
C VAL A 204 -1.24 27.40 6.25
N THR A 205 -0.82 26.15 6.49
CA THR A 205 0.56 25.73 6.19
C THR A 205 0.75 25.49 4.70
N ARG A 206 2.00 25.53 4.24
CA ARG A 206 2.35 25.21 2.84
C ARG A 206 1.90 23.80 2.45
N ALA A 207 2.04 22.83 3.34
CA ALA A 207 1.61 21.45 3.11
C ALA A 207 0.08 21.33 3.00
N GLU A 208 -0.67 21.96 3.90
CA GLU A 208 -2.13 22.00 3.80
C GLU A 208 -2.58 22.65 2.49
N MET A 209 -1.93 23.75 2.10
CA MET A 209 -2.23 24.45 0.85
C MET A 209 -2.03 23.56 -0.38
N ALA A 210 -1.01 22.68 -0.40
CA ALA A 210 -0.83 21.71 -1.47
C ALA A 210 -2.06 20.81 -1.62
N SER A 211 -2.57 20.23 -0.53
CA SER A 211 -3.81 19.43 -0.57
C SER A 211 -5.04 20.21 -0.98
N PHE A 212 -5.14 21.51 -0.62
CA PHE A 212 -6.23 22.35 -1.08
C PHE A 212 -6.15 22.61 -2.59
N LEU A 213 -4.96 22.86 -3.13
CA LEU A 213 -4.72 23.09 -4.55
C LEU A 213 -4.97 21.82 -5.37
N VAL A 214 -4.43 20.67 -4.96
CA VAL A 214 -4.65 19.39 -5.67
C VAL A 214 -6.14 19.08 -5.78
N ARG A 215 -6.88 19.18 -4.68
CA ARG A 215 -8.33 18.94 -4.68
C ARG A 215 -9.11 20.01 -5.45
N GLY A 216 -8.69 21.27 -5.37
CA GLY A 216 -9.34 22.38 -6.06
C GLY A 216 -9.14 22.37 -7.57
N LEU A 217 -7.96 21.96 -8.03
CA LEU A 217 -7.58 21.91 -9.44
C LEU A 217 -7.85 20.54 -10.08
N GLY A 218 -8.21 19.53 -9.28
CA GLY A 218 -8.46 18.18 -9.76
C GLY A 218 -7.21 17.48 -10.27
N LEU A 219 -6.07 17.74 -9.61
CA LEU A 219 -4.80 17.07 -9.93
C LEU A 219 -4.81 15.66 -9.32
N ASP A 220 -4.12 14.73 -9.98
CA ASP A 220 -3.85 13.42 -9.42
C ASP A 220 -2.66 13.52 -8.44
N PRO A 221 -2.80 13.11 -7.17
CA PRO A 221 -1.67 13.05 -6.26
C PRO A 221 -0.56 12.18 -6.83
N ILE A 222 0.67 12.68 -6.78
CA ILE A 222 1.85 11.95 -7.22
C ILE A 222 2.48 11.36 -5.98
N GLU A 223 2.10 10.13 -5.64
CA GLU A 223 2.84 9.37 -4.65
C GLU A 223 4.27 9.21 -5.20
N PRO A 224 5.31 9.79 -4.57
CA PRO A 224 6.67 9.47 -4.95
C PRO A 224 6.84 7.95 -4.83
N PRO A 225 7.76 7.34 -5.62
CA PRO A 225 8.02 5.91 -5.51
C PRO A 225 8.14 5.54 -4.03
N ASP A 226 7.27 4.63 -3.57
CA ASP A 226 7.21 4.15 -2.18
C ASP A 226 8.63 4.03 -1.66
N TYR A 227 8.95 4.65 -0.53
CA TYR A 227 10.32 4.77 -0.03
C TYR A 227 11.03 3.39 0.05
N GLY A 228 11.63 2.91 -1.03
CA GLY A 228 13.08 2.80 -1.03
C GLY A 228 13.53 4.24 -0.82
N GLU A 229 14.25 4.61 0.22
CA GLU A 229 15.71 4.56 0.14
C GLU A 229 16.33 4.84 1.54
N ARG A 230 15.73 4.37 2.65
CA ARG A 230 16.45 4.38 3.96
C ARG A 230 17.20 3.08 4.25
N THR A 231 16.99 2.06 3.44
CA THR A 231 17.71 0.78 3.54
C THR A 231 18.67 0.63 2.38
N LEU A 232 19.85 0.09 2.65
CA LEU A 232 20.85 -0.08 1.61
C LEU A 232 20.50 -1.22 0.66
N VAL A 233 19.75 -2.22 1.14
CA VAL A 233 19.29 -3.35 0.35
C VAL A 233 17.86 -3.11 -0.13
N THR A 234 17.66 -3.12 -1.45
CA THR A 234 16.35 -2.89 -2.09
C THR A 234 15.61 -4.18 -2.40
N ARG A 235 16.35 -5.24 -2.70
CA ARG A 235 15.82 -6.56 -3.06
C ARG A 235 16.83 -7.64 -2.76
N PHE A 236 16.38 -8.87 -2.55
CA PHE A 236 17.26 -10.02 -2.45
C PHE A 236 16.57 -11.30 -2.92
N SER A 237 17.36 -12.25 -3.42
CA SER A 237 16.91 -13.56 -3.88
C SER A 237 18.02 -14.59 -3.71
N VAL A 238 17.63 -15.85 -3.57
CA VAL A 238 18.56 -16.98 -3.64
C VAL A 238 18.18 -17.92 -4.77
N GLU A 239 19.16 -18.34 -5.58
CA GLU A 239 18.97 -19.36 -6.61
C GLU A 239 19.00 -20.75 -5.98
N GLN A 240 17.98 -21.58 -6.24
CA GLN A 240 17.97 -23.01 -5.92
C GLN A 240 17.80 -23.82 -7.20
N ARG A 241 18.63 -24.85 -7.41
CA ARG A 241 18.47 -25.82 -8.52
C ARG A 241 17.80 -27.11 -8.04
N PRO A 242 17.11 -27.92 -8.86
CA PRO A 242 16.61 -29.22 -8.39
C PRO A 242 17.76 -30.23 -8.20
N VAL A 243 17.73 -31.05 -7.14
CA VAL A 243 18.64 -32.21 -6.96
C VAL A 243 17.85 -33.52 -6.95
N GLY A 244 17.94 -34.29 -8.04
CA GLY A 244 17.41 -35.66 -8.13
C GLY A 244 15.89 -35.79 -8.31
N ASN A 245 15.34 -36.98 -8.02
CA ASN A 245 13.91 -37.33 -8.16
C ASN A 245 13.04 -36.89 -6.96
N TYR A 246 13.60 -36.15 -6.00
CA TYR A 246 12.75 -35.51 -5.00
C TYR A 246 12.03 -34.38 -5.72
N GLU A 247 10.71 -34.51 -5.87
CA GLU A 247 9.85 -33.45 -6.38
C GLU A 247 10.34 -32.14 -5.78
N SER A 248 10.76 -31.25 -6.67
CA SER A 248 11.10 -29.88 -6.39
C SER A 248 9.99 -29.31 -5.53
N TYR A 249 10.21 -29.21 -4.22
CA TYR A 249 9.55 -28.19 -3.42
C TYR A 249 10.20 -26.91 -3.89
N PRO A 250 9.57 -26.16 -4.80
CA PRO A 250 10.14 -24.89 -5.14
C PRO A 250 9.93 -24.02 -3.88
N TYR A 251 10.67 -22.91 -3.75
CA TYR A 251 10.32 -21.84 -2.81
C TYR A 251 10.81 -21.99 -1.35
N TYR A 252 12.09 -21.71 -1.11
CA TYR A 252 12.65 -21.47 0.24
C TYR A 252 13.47 -20.17 0.36
N THR A 253 13.15 -19.15 -0.43
CA THR A 253 13.53 -17.76 -0.09
C THR A 253 12.82 -17.26 1.18
N GLY A 254 11.85 -18.01 1.73
CA GLY A 254 11.06 -17.67 2.93
C GLY A 254 11.79 -17.81 4.27
N GLU A 255 13.08 -18.13 4.26
CA GLU A 255 13.94 -18.16 5.45
C GLU A 255 15.07 -17.10 5.36
N MET A 256 15.05 -16.23 4.35
CA MET A 256 15.89 -15.03 4.32
C MET A 256 15.31 -13.99 5.30
N SER A 257 16.15 -13.32 6.07
CA SER A 257 15.76 -12.21 6.94
C SER A 257 16.63 -10.98 6.66
N TYR A 258 16.04 -9.79 6.68
CA TYR A 258 16.79 -8.54 6.54
C TYR A 258 16.44 -7.59 7.69
N PHE A 259 17.46 -7.09 8.35
CA PHE A 259 17.37 -6.20 9.50
C PHE A 259 18.22 -4.95 9.27
N PRO A 260 17.65 -3.88 8.71
CA PRO A 260 18.40 -2.64 8.51
C PRO A 260 18.80 -2.05 9.85
N ARG A 261 20.05 -1.62 9.97
CA ARG A 261 20.69 -1.19 11.22
C ARG A 261 20.59 -2.21 12.36
N GLY A 262 20.30 -3.46 12.04
CA GLY A 262 19.90 -4.49 13.00
C GLY A 262 21.05 -5.30 13.57
N PHE A 263 22.25 -5.26 12.98
CA PHE A 263 23.38 -6.06 13.46
C PHE A 263 23.88 -5.54 14.80
N LYS A 264 23.63 -6.29 15.87
CA LYS A 264 23.96 -5.88 17.25
C LYS A 264 24.13 -7.09 18.14
N GLN A 265 24.77 -6.89 19.29
CA GLN A 265 24.85 -7.91 20.33
C GLN A 265 23.45 -8.43 20.71
N GLY A 266 23.29 -9.75 20.74
CA GLY A 266 22.05 -10.45 21.02
C GLY A 266 21.10 -10.60 19.83
N LEU A 267 21.42 -10.08 18.64
CA LEU A 267 20.71 -10.46 17.42
C LEU A 267 20.89 -11.96 17.20
N ASP A 268 19.78 -12.69 17.07
CA ASP A 268 19.81 -14.08 16.63
C ASP A 268 19.98 -14.14 15.11
N VAL A 269 21.11 -14.66 14.65
CA VAL A 269 21.45 -14.72 13.21
C VAL A 269 21.01 -16.01 12.53
N ASP A 270 20.38 -16.92 13.28
CA ASP A 270 19.63 -18.06 12.73
C ASP A 270 18.21 -18.09 13.35
N PRO A 271 17.36 -17.08 13.04
CA PRO A 271 16.03 -16.99 13.62
C PRO A 271 15.13 -18.07 13.01
N SER A 272 15.22 -19.31 13.48
CA SER A 272 14.33 -20.37 13.04
C SER A 272 12.97 -20.26 13.74
N PRO A 273 11.85 -20.15 13.00
CA PRO A 273 10.52 -20.08 13.59
C PRO A 273 10.04 -21.43 14.18
N ASP A 274 10.80 -22.51 13.99
CA ASP A 274 10.31 -23.88 14.17
C ASP A 274 11.12 -24.68 15.21
N SER A 275 10.55 -24.78 16.42
CA SER A 275 10.73 -25.78 17.48
C SER A 275 11.63 -25.44 18.69
N GLU A 276 11.06 -25.69 19.88
CA GLU A 276 11.83 -25.82 21.12
C GLU A 276 12.93 -26.87 20.91
N GLY A 277 14.19 -26.42 20.81
CA GLY A 277 15.37 -27.27 20.68
C GLY A 277 16.33 -26.96 19.53
N TYR A 278 16.07 -25.95 18.69
CA TYR A 278 17.10 -25.39 17.80
C TYR A 278 18.05 -24.45 18.55
N ASN A 279 19.30 -24.38 18.08
CA ASN A 279 20.31 -23.47 18.62
C ASN A 279 19.96 -22.05 18.15
N HIS A 280 19.64 -21.16 19.09
CA HIS A 280 19.71 -19.73 18.82
C HIS A 280 21.18 -19.38 18.61
N ASP A 281 21.47 -18.58 17.59
CA ASP A 281 22.82 -18.12 17.29
C ASP A 281 22.97 -16.63 17.59
N PRO A 282 23.09 -16.23 18.87
CA PRO A 282 23.23 -14.83 19.20
C PRO A 282 24.58 -14.29 18.74
N VAL A 283 24.59 -13.07 18.23
CA VAL A 283 25.80 -12.26 18.11
C VAL A 283 26.29 -11.93 19.52
N ASP A 284 27.45 -12.45 19.91
CA ASP A 284 28.07 -12.17 21.20
C ASP A 284 28.87 -10.86 21.17
N ASP A 285 29.60 -10.62 20.08
CA ASP A 285 30.33 -9.37 19.81
C ASP A 285 30.17 -8.97 18.34
N PRO A 286 29.45 -7.88 18.03
CA PRO A 286 29.27 -7.40 16.66
C PRO A 286 30.52 -6.72 16.08
N GLY A 287 31.59 -6.53 16.86
CA GLY A 287 32.79 -5.83 16.42
C GLY A 287 32.50 -4.40 15.94
N SER A 288 33.16 -3.98 14.86
CA SER A 288 32.94 -2.65 14.26
C SER A 288 31.65 -2.54 13.43
N TYR A 289 30.91 -3.63 13.24
CA TYR A 289 29.74 -3.67 12.38
C TYR A 289 28.42 -3.41 13.13
N GLY A 290 28.50 -3.05 14.42
CA GLY A 290 27.32 -2.69 15.21
C GLY A 290 26.51 -1.58 14.54
N GLY A 291 25.23 -1.84 14.30
CA GLY A 291 24.31 -0.94 13.60
C GLY A 291 24.37 -1.04 12.07
N TRP A 292 25.12 -1.97 11.50
CA TRP A 292 25.02 -2.25 10.06
C TRP A 292 23.71 -2.99 9.75
N ASP A 293 23.29 -2.91 8.50
CA ASP A 293 22.18 -3.72 8.01
C ASP A 293 22.63 -5.19 7.97
N ALA A 294 21.78 -6.12 8.42
CA ALA A 294 22.05 -7.56 8.39
C ALA A 294 21.10 -8.27 7.42
N LEU A 295 21.64 -8.87 6.38
CA LEU A 295 20.94 -9.76 5.46
C LEU A 295 21.36 -11.21 5.76
N LEU A 296 20.43 -11.96 6.34
CA LEU A 296 20.61 -13.34 6.78
C LEU A 296 19.99 -14.26 5.75
N PRO A 297 20.78 -15.04 5.00
CA PRO A 297 20.21 -16.08 4.16
C PRO A 297 19.78 -17.31 4.96
N PRO A 298 18.95 -18.20 4.37
CA PRO A 298 18.54 -19.45 4.99
C PRO A 298 19.74 -20.23 5.51
N ASN A 299 19.67 -20.63 6.77
CA ASN A 299 20.66 -21.46 7.43
C ASN A 299 20.02 -22.80 7.84
N GLY A 300 20.74 -23.92 7.67
CA GLY A 300 20.32 -25.20 8.25
C GLY A 300 20.27 -26.42 7.32
N ARG A 301 20.14 -27.60 7.97
CA ARG A 301 20.32 -28.96 7.41
C ARG A 301 19.40 -29.37 6.26
N ARG A 302 18.42 -28.54 5.91
CA ARG A 302 17.44 -28.80 4.83
C ARG A 302 17.87 -28.21 3.49
N PHE A 303 18.81 -27.26 3.49
CA PHE A 303 19.33 -26.62 2.28
C PHE A 303 20.52 -27.42 1.75
N LYS A 304 20.23 -28.27 0.78
CA LYS A 304 21.21 -29.16 0.16
C LYS A 304 21.98 -28.38 -0.90
N GLN A 305 23.29 -28.32 -0.72
CA GLN A 305 24.34 -27.78 -1.60
C GLN A 305 23.95 -27.58 -3.08
N TYR A 306 24.31 -26.43 -3.65
CA TYR A 306 24.34 -26.21 -5.10
C TYR A 306 25.76 -26.06 -5.62
N SER A 307 26.10 -26.88 -6.61
CA SER A 307 27.39 -26.84 -7.30
C SER A 307 27.53 -25.58 -8.18
N GLY A 308 28.56 -24.78 -7.92
CA GLY A 308 29.29 -23.99 -8.93
C GLY A 308 28.57 -22.82 -9.61
N GLY A 309 27.48 -22.29 -9.06
CA GLY A 309 26.87 -21.05 -9.54
C GLY A 309 27.62 -19.83 -9.02
N SER A 310 27.90 -18.85 -9.88
CA SER A 310 28.56 -17.58 -9.51
C SER A 310 27.64 -16.57 -8.79
N SER A 311 26.34 -16.87 -8.68
CA SER A 311 25.31 -15.94 -8.20
C SER A 311 24.23 -16.67 -7.38
N TRP A 312 24.61 -17.31 -6.27
CA TRP A 312 23.65 -17.99 -5.40
C TRP A 312 22.77 -16.98 -4.66
N LEU A 313 23.37 -16.01 -3.97
CA LEU A 313 22.66 -14.91 -3.32
C LEU A 313 22.81 -13.67 -4.18
N THR A 314 21.70 -13.09 -4.59
CA THR A 314 21.66 -11.81 -5.30
C THR A 314 20.91 -10.80 -4.46
N PHE A 315 21.44 -9.59 -4.33
CA PHE A 315 20.71 -8.48 -3.71
C PHE A 315 20.98 -7.16 -4.43
N GLY A 316 20.03 -6.22 -4.37
CA GLY A 316 20.17 -4.89 -4.96
C GLY A 316 20.66 -3.90 -3.92
N LEU A 317 21.65 -3.09 -4.30
CA LEU A 317 22.05 -1.91 -3.56
C LEU A 317 21.42 -0.68 -4.16
N ASP A 318 20.88 0.16 -3.29
CA ASP A 318 20.29 1.43 -3.66
C ASP A 318 21.35 2.47 -4.07
N ARG A 319 22.42 2.53 -3.27
CA ARG A 319 23.51 3.50 -3.38
C ARG A 319 24.86 2.81 -3.12
N PRO A 320 26.00 3.49 -3.35
CA PRO A 320 27.30 2.92 -3.02
C PRO A 320 27.37 2.46 -1.56
N ALA A 321 27.83 1.23 -1.34
CA ALA A 321 27.79 0.60 -0.02
C ALA A 321 29.02 -0.29 0.20
N THR A 322 29.41 -0.41 1.47
CA THR A 322 30.35 -1.45 1.90
C THR A 322 29.58 -2.70 2.24
N VAL A 323 29.93 -3.82 1.59
CA VAL A 323 29.38 -5.14 1.86
C VAL A 323 30.39 -5.95 2.65
N ALA A 324 29.97 -6.58 3.72
CA ALA A 324 30.77 -7.52 4.50
C ALA A 324 30.14 -8.92 4.47
N VAL A 325 30.94 -9.94 4.19
CA VAL A 325 30.55 -11.35 4.30
C VAL A 325 31.12 -11.89 5.60
N VAL A 326 30.25 -12.24 6.54
CA VAL A 326 30.63 -12.91 7.79
C VAL A 326 30.62 -14.41 7.53
N TRP A 327 31.81 -14.99 7.47
CA TRP A 327 31.98 -16.39 7.08
C TRP A 327 31.85 -17.30 8.29
N ARG A 328 30.70 -17.98 8.40
CA ARG A 328 30.38 -18.92 9.48
C ARG A 328 30.55 -20.39 9.09
N ALA A 329 30.70 -20.67 7.81
CA ALA A 329 30.81 -22.04 7.33
C ALA A 329 32.02 -22.76 7.94
N THR A 330 31.86 -24.04 8.25
CA THR A 330 32.95 -24.90 8.73
C THR A 330 34.01 -25.22 7.66
N THR A 331 33.80 -24.74 6.43
CA THR A 331 34.70 -24.91 5.29
C THR A 331 35.63 -23.70 5.12
N GLU A 332 36.74 -23.89 4.43
CA GLU A 332 37.62 -22.77 4.07
C GLU A 332 36.87 -21.76 3.16
N PRO A 333 37.13 -20.45 3.29
CA PRO A 333 36.56 -19.45 2.41
C PRO A 333 36.82 -19.75 0.93
N PRO A 334 35.80 -19.69 0.06
CA PRO A 334 35.90 -20.07 -1.35
C PRO A 334 36.55 -18.99 -2.21
N ASP A 335 37.06 -19.39 -3.38
CA ASP A 335 37.74 -18.53 -4.36
C ASP A 335 36.93 -17.30 -4.81
N TRP A 336 35.60 -17.29 -4.68
CA TRP A 336 34.79 -16.10 -5.05
C TRP A 336 34.97 -14.93 -4.07
N LEU A 337 35.52 -15.18 -2.87
CA LEU A 337 35.98 -14.17 -1.93
C LEU A 337 37.41 -13.68 -2.23
N ASP A 338 38.09 -14.22 -3.25
CA ASP A 338 39.41 -13.73 -3.65
C ASP A 338 39.35 -12.24 -4.02
N GLY A 339 40.25 -11.46 -3.41
CA GLY A 339 40.33 -10.02 -3.62
C GLY A 339 39.35 -9.20 -2.78
N TRP A 340 38.64 -9.82 -1.84
CA TRP A 340 38.01 -9.10 -0.72
C TRP A 340 39.02 -8.86 0.39
N ASP A 341 38.82 -7.79 1.15
CA ASP A 341 39.71 -7.43 2.25
C ASP A 341 39.29 -8.16 3.53
N GLU A 342 40.20 -8.91 4.15
CA GLU A 342 39.98 -9.49 5.47
C GLU A 342 39.94 -8.37 6.53
N SER A 343 38.91 -8.40 7.37
CA SER A 343 38.60 -7.34 8.31
C SER A 343 38.43 -7.88 9.74
N THR A 344 37.98 -7.05 10.67
CA THR A 344 37.80 -7.46 12.07
C THR A 344 36.76 -8.57 12.18
N ALA A 345 37.08 -9.64 12.91
CA ALA A 345 36.14 -10.73 13.14
C ALA A 345 34.96 -10.31 14.02
N VAL A 346 33.88 -11.09 13.96
CA VAL A 346 32.74 -11.02 14.90
C VAL A 346 32.66 -12.31 15.72
N GLU A 347 31.99 -12.27 16.87
CA GLU A 347 31.75 -13.45 17.70
C GLU A 347 30.26 -13.80 17.70
N ILE A 348 29.94 -15.05 17.35
CA ILE A 348 28.57 -15.58 17.25
C ILE A 348 28.56 -16.95 17.94
N SER A 349 27.70 -17.13 18.94
CA SER A 349 27.61 -18.38 19.72
C SER A 349 28.96 -18.87 20.30
N GLY A 350 29.87 -17.96 20.62
CA GLY A 350 31.23 -18.23 21.10
C GLY A 350 32.25 -18.59 20.01
N ASP A 351 31.84 -18.63 18.74
CA ASP A 351 32.72 -18.85 17.60
C ASP A 351 33.15 -17.52 16.97
N VAL A 352 34.45 -17.39 16.69
CA VAL A 352 35.03 -16.21 16.04
C VAL A 352 34.96 -16.39 14.53
N ALA A 353 34.06 -15.64 13.88
CA ALA A 353 33.82 -15.70 12.45
C ALA A 353 34.64 -14.64 11.70
N PRO A 354 35.49 -15.03 10.73
CA PRO A 354 36.20 -14.06 9.89
C PRO A 354 35.25 -13.28 8.98
N VAL A 355 35.60 -12.02 8.71
CA VAL A 355 34.78 -11.11 7.91
C VAL A 355 35.57 -10.60 6.72
N PHE A 356 34.94 -10.63 5.55
CA PHE A 356 35.52 -10.16 4.29
C PHE A 356 34.72 -8.98 3.76
N THR A 357 35.37 -7.84 3.50
CA THR A 357 34.71 -6.59 3.08
C THR A 357 35.05 -6.19 1.66
N ARG A 358 34.11 -5.56 0.97
CA ARG A 358 34.31 -4.95 -0.36
C ARG A 358 33.27 -3.86 -0.62
N GLU A 359 33.71 -2.77 -1.25
CA GLU A 359 32.82 -1.70 -1.73
C GLU A 359 32.15 -2.08 -3.06
N PHE A 360 30.87 -1.73 -3.16
CA PHE A 360 30.05 -1.87 -4.37
C PHE A 360 29.40 -0.53 -4.72
N GLY A 361 29.20 -0.29 -6.01
CA GLY A 361 28.31 0.78 -6.48
C GLY A 361 26.84 0.36 -6.38
N PRO A 362 25.90 1.29 -6.70
CA PRO A 362 24.48 0.96 -6.78
C PRO A 362 24.21 -0.14 -7.82
N GLY A 363 23.17 -0.94 -7.58
CA GLY A 363 22.75 -2.03 -8.45
C GLY A 363 22.97 -3.43 -7.85
N PRO A 364 22.89 -4.49 -8.67
CA PRO A 364 22.89 -5.86 -8.17
C PRO A 364 24.28 -6.32 -7.70
N VAL A 365 24.33 -6.89 -6.50
CA VAL A 365 25.45 -7.64 -5.91
C VAL A 365 25.13 -9.12 -6.02
N ASN A 366 26.09 -9.91 -6.52
CA ASN A 366 25.98 -11.35 -6.68
C ASN A 366 27.06 -12.03 -5.84
N LEU A 367 26.66 -12.90 -4.93
CA LEU A 367 27.55 -13.65 -4.06
C LEU A 367 27.44 -15.15 -4.34
N GLY A 368 28.57 -15.85 -4.27
CA GLY A 368 28.66 -17.29 -4.49
C GLY A 368 28.09 -18.10 -3.32
N THR A 369 27.94 -19.40 -3.51
CA THR A 369 27.45 -20.31 -2.46
C THR A 369 28.57 -20.82 -1.54
N VAL A 370 28.20 -21.57 -0.50
CA VAL A 370 29.11 -22.37 0.34
C VAL A 370 29.16 -23.79 -0.23
N GLU A 371 30.37 -24.31 -0.48
CA GLU A 371 30.54 -25.71 -0.88
C GLU A 371 30.53 -26.63 0.35
N GLY A 372 29.78 -27.74 0.33
CA GLY A 372 29.77 -28.70 1.44
C GLY A 372 28.84 -29.90 1.25
N ASN A 373 28.94 -30.92 2.09
CA ASN A 373 28.26 -32.21 1.88
C ASN A 373 26.72 -32.12 2.04
N VAL A 374 25.96 -32.73 1.14
CA VAL A 374 24.49 -32.83 1.21
C VAL A 374 23.97 -33.58 2.44
N GLU A 375 24.75 -34.50 3.01
CA GLU A 375 24.37 -35.27 4.21
C GLU A 375 24.64 -34.51 5.53
N ASP A 376 25.56 -33.55 5.50
CA ASP A 376 25.96 -32.72 6.63
C ASP A 376 26.32 -31.32 6.10
N PRO A 377 25.31 -30.50 5.75
CA PRO A 377 25.55 -29.24 5.07
C PRO A 377 26.19 -28.24 6.04
N PRO A 378 27.17 -27.45 5.55
CA PRO A 378 27.82 -26.43 6.37
C PRO A 378 26.86 -25.29 6.69
N GLU A 379 27.21 -24.50 7.71
CA GLU A 379 26.54 -23.21 7.95
C GLU A 379 26.73 -22.27 6.77
N MET A 380 25.72 -21.43 6.53
CA MET A 380 25.79 -20.39 5.52
C MET A 380 26.41 -19.11 6.11
N TYR A 381 27.06 -18.32 5.26
CA TYR A 381 27.51 -16.98 5.64
C TYR A 381 26.30 -16.04 5.78
N LEU A 382 26.49 -14.94 6.50
CA LEU A 382 25.56 -13.80 6.47
C LEU A 382 26.22 -12.58 5.83
N VAL A 383 25.40 -11.62 5.40
CA VAL A 383 25.85 -10.41 4.73
C VAL A 383 25.53 -9.21 5.59
N LEU A 384 26.50 -8.34 5.82
CA LEU A 384 26.30 -7.03 6.44
C LEU A 384 26.48 -5.94 5.39
N VAL A 385 25.70 -4.87 5.49
CA VAL A 385 25.74 -3.76 4.55
C VAL A 385 25.75 -2.43 5.32
N ALA A 386 26.66 -1.53 4.93
CA ALA A 386 26.79 -0.18 5.46
C ALA A 386 27.01 0.82 4.34
N GLU A 387 26.95 2.10 4.67
CA GLU A 387 27.31 3.17 3.74
C GLU A 387 28.74 2.96 3.20
N ALA A 388 29.04 3.58 2.07
CA ALA A 388 30.34 3.40 1.39
C ALA A 388 31.56 3.68 2.27
N ASP A 389 31.42 4.52 3.31
CA ASP A 389 32.49 4.83 4.27
C ASP A 389 32.58 3.84 5.47
N GLY A 390 31.75 2.80 5.48
CA GLY A 390 31.68 1.79 6.53
C GLY A 390 30.89 2.23 7.77
N THR A 391 30.15 3.33 7.69
CA THR A 391 29.23 3.74 8.76
C THR A 391 27.84 3.10 8.60
N PRO A 392 27.12 2.83 9.70
CA PRO A 392 25.70 2.50 9.66
C PRO A 392 24.89 3.44 8.77
N SER A 393 23.87 2.92 8.10
CA SER A 393 22.87 3.77 7.44
C SER A 393 22.20 4.69 8.46
N ASP A 394 21.89 5.92 8.05
CA ASP A 394 21.26 6.88 8.94
C ASP A 394 19.89 6.38 9.42
N ALA A 395 19.59 6.66 10.68
CA ALA A 395 18.29 6.34 11.23
C ALA A 395 17.21 7.26 10.62
N PRO A 396 16.05 6.71 10.25
CA PRO A 396 14.84 7.47 9.97
C PRO A 396 14.59 8.60 10.98
N PRO A 397 14.42 9.88 10.57
CA PRO A 397 13.89 10.91 11.46
C PRO A 397 12.56 10.48 12.09
N VAL A 398 12.37 10.76 13.37
CA VAL A 398 11.13 10.53 14.11
C VAL A 398 10.53 11.88 14.49
N PRO A 399 9.23 12.14 14.23
CA PRO A 399 8.61 13.41 14.59
C PRO A 399 8.71 13.71 16.10
N ASP A 400 8.86 14.98 16.44
CA ASP A 400 9.01 15.42 17.83
C ASP A 400 7.84 14.94 18.72
N GLY A 401 8.19 14.41 19.89
CA GLY A 401 7.21 13.91 20.87
C GLY A 401 6.57 12.56 20.55
N ARG A 402 6.99 11.88 19.46
CA ARG A 402 6.56 10.51 19.14
C ARG A 402 7.53 9.46 19.68
N ASP A 403 7.01 8.27 19.96
CA ASP A 403 7.83 7.11 20.31
C ASP A 403 8.70 6.69 19.13
N THR A 404 9.99 6.47 19.38
CA THR A 404 10.97 5.99 18.39
C THR A 404 10.68 4.54 18.01
N PRO A 405 10.39 4.23 16.74
CA PRO A 405 10.25 2.86 16.27
C PRO A 405 11.58 2.09 16.42
N VAL A 406 11.48 0.82 16.78
CA VAL A 406 12.65 -0.07 16.93
C VAL A 406 12.57 -1.19 15.90
N VAL A 407 13.66 -1.37 15.16
CA VAL A 407 13.81 -2.44 14.16
C VAL A 407 13.60 -3.80 14.82
N GLY A 408 12.76 -4.64 14.23
CA GLY A 408 12.49 -5.97 14.77
C GLY A 408 11.49 -5.99 15.93
N GLU A 409 10.93 -4.85 16.35
CA GLU A 409 9.93 -4.77 17.42
C GLU A 409 8.58 -4.27 16.91
N LYS A 410 7.55 -4.29 17.76
CA LYS A 410 6.22 -3.80 17.38
C LYS A 410 6.26 -2.30 17.05
N CYS A 411 5.68 -1.92 15.91
CA CYS A 411 5.54 -0.52 15.55
C CYS A 411 4.71 0.29 16.57
N PRO A 412 5.10 1.53 16.86
CA PRO A 412 4.22 2.50 17.52
C PRO A 412 2.93 2.71 16.74
N THR A 413 1.83 3.05 17.44
CA THR A 413 0.51 3.23 16.82
C THR A 413 0.50 4.33 15.76
N TRP A 414 1.31 5.37 15.92
CA TRP A 414 1.39 6.47 14.96
C TRP A 414 2.01 6.04 13.63
N VAL A 415 2.89 5.03 13.62
CA VAL A 415 3.47 4.47 12.40
C VAL A 415 2.40 3.70 11.63
N HIS A 416 1.61 2.89 12.34
CA HIS A 416 0.47 2.15 11.77
C HIS A 416 -0.60 3.09 11.21
N GLY A 417 -0.91 4.17 11.93
CA GLY A 417 -1.87 5.18 11.52
C GLY A 417 -1.48 6.01 10.27
N ARG A 418 -0.29 5.81 9.70
CA ARG A 418 0.08 6.38 8.39
C ARG A 418 -0.59 5.65 7.23
N HIS A 419 -0.97 4.39 7.42
CA HIS A 419 -1.57 3.57 6.38
C HIS A 419 -3.08 3.75 6.34
N THR A 420 -3.49 4.87 5.76
CA THR A 420 -4.90 5.20 5.55
C THR A 420 -5.18 5.50 4.07
N THR A 421 -6.44 5.36 3.69
CA THR A 421 -6.96 5.79 2.39
C THR A 421 -8.32 6.45 2.57
N ARG A 422 -8.71 7.25 1.58
CA ARG A 422 -9.98 7.94 1.59
C ARG A 422 -11.10 7.04 1.07
N GLY A 423 -12.16 6.90 1.86
CA GLY A 423 -13.36 6.18 1.44
C GLY A 423 -14.23 7.00 0.49
N PRO A 424 -15.19 6.36 -0.21
CA PRO A 424 -16.15 7.04 -1.08
C PRO A 424 -16.98 8.17 -0.44
N ASP A 425 -17.16 8.12 0.88
CA ASP A 425 -17.84 9.15 1.65
C ASP A 425 -16.91 10.28 2.11
N GLY A 426 -15.65 10.23 1.71
CA GLY A 426 -14.64 11.24 2.00
C GLY A 426 -13.97 11.10 3.37
N LYS A 427 -14.37 10.13 4.20
CA LYS A 427 -13.71 9.83 5.48
C LYS A 427 -12.38 9.09 5.25
N SER A 428 -11.49 9.16 6.23
CA SER A 428 -10.25 8.38 6.24
C SER A 428 -10.48 7.01 6.89
N TYR A 429 -9.94 5.96 6.27
CA TYR A 429 -10.02 4.58 6.73
C TYR A 429 -8.65 3.94 6.72
N GLU A 430 -8.39 3.03 7.67
CA GLU A 430 -7.22 2.15 7.61
C GLU A 430 -7.24 1.34 6.30
N THR A 431 -6.04 1.09 5.76
CA THR A 431 -5.85 0.36 4.50
C THR A 431 -4.64 -0.56 4.59
N TRP A 432 -4.30 -1.21 3.47
CA TRP A 432 -3.20 -2.14 3.40
C TRP A 432 -1.88 -1.51 3.86
N HIS A 433 -1.12 -2.30 4.61
CA HIS A 433 0.28 -2.04 4.91
C HIS A 433 1.07 -3.36 4.81
N PRO A 434 2.36 -3.31 4.48
CA PRO A 434 3.24 -4.48 4.57
C PRO A 434 3.31 -4.99 6.02
N GLN A 435 3.79 -6.21 6.25
CA GLN A 435 3.94 -6.75 7.62
C GLN A 435 4.94 -5.96 8.46
N TRP A 436 5.93 -5.39 7.78
CA TRP A 436 7.01 -4.60 8.32
C TRP A 436 6.95 -3.22 7.72
N ASP A 437 7.08 -2.20 8.54
CA ASP A 437 7.15 -0.83 8.05
C ASP A 437 8.39 -0.64 7.16
N PRO A 438 8.26 -0.14 5.92
CA PRO A 438 9.38 -0.06 4.98
C PRO A 438 10.42 1.00 5.39
N VAL A 439 10.03 1.96 6.23
CA VAL A 439 10.88 3.06 6.67
C VAL A 439 11.64 2.67 7.94
N TYR A 440 10.92 2.23 8.96
CA TYR A 440 11.41 1.99 10.30
C TYR A 440 11.73 0.53 10.60
N TRP A 441 11.24 -0.40 9.79
CA TRP A 441 11.44 -1.85 9.95
C TRP A 441 11.03 -2.38 11.33
N CYS A 442 10.06 -1.71 11.94
CA CYS A 442 9.26 -2.27 13.02
C CYS A 442 8.16 -3.17 12.41
N SER A 443 7.70 -4.15 13.17
CA SER A 443 6.64 -5.08 12.76
C SER A 443 5.27 -4.54 13.18
N PHE A 444 4.29 -4.61 12.29
CA PHE A 444 2.90 -4.37 12.67
C PHE A 444 2.28 -5.56 13.43
N GLY A 445 2.98 -6.70 13.47
CA GLY A 445 2.53 -7.91 14.15
C GLY A 445 1.33 -8.61 13.49
N HIS A 446 0.92 -8.15 12.31
CA HIS A 446 -0.13 -8.73 11.50
C HIS A 446 0.11 -8.45 10.01
N GLU A 447 -0.68 -9.08 9.16
CA GLU A 447 -0.53 -9.05 7.71
C GLU A 447 -1.88 -8.79 7.03
N HIS A 448 -1.85 -8.24 5.82
CA HIS A 448 -3.04 -7.91 5.02
C HIS A 448 -3.10 -8.65 3.69
N GLY A 449 -2.13 -9.50 3.40
CA GLY A 449 -2.10 -10.28 2.20
C GLY A 449 -1.34 -9.66 1.03
N SER A 450 -1.89 -9.81 -0.17
CA SER A 450 -1.26 -9.39 -1.43
C SER A 450 -0.92 -7.90 -1.44
N ASN A 451 0.21 -7.50 -2.02
CA ASN A 451 0.58 -6.09 -2.13
C ASN A 451 -0.30 -5.38 -3.18
N PRO A 452 -0.98 -4.27 -2.86
CA PRO A 452 -1.75 -3.45 -3.80
C PRO A 452 -0.98 -3.03 -5.05
N HIS A 453 0.34 -2.87 -4.96
CA HIS A 453 1.21 -2.48 -6.07
C HIS A 453 1.27 -3.49 -7.23
N LEU A 454 0.73 -4.70 -7.02
CA LEU A 454 0.50 -5.63 -8.13
C LEU A 454 -0.41 -5.02 -9.20
N ILE A 455 -1.34 -4.15 -8.81
CA ILE A 455 -2.23 -3.45 -9.73
C ILE A 455 -1.59 -2.09 -10.08
N PRO A 456 -1.48 -1.71 -11.36
CA PRO A 456 -1.00 -0.37 -11.74
C PRO A 456 -1.79 0.73 -11.03
N GLY A 457 -1.10 1.78 -10.59
CA GLY A 457 -1.69 2.84 -9.75
C GLY A 457 -1.90 2.47 -8.26
N ALA A 458 -1.57 1.23 -7.87
CA ALA A 458 -1.60 0.75 -6.49
C ALA A 458 -2.87 1.14 -5.68
N PRO A 459 -4.09 0.90 -6.22
CA PRO A 459 -5.34 1.32 -5.58
C PRO A 459 -5.47 0.76 -4.16
N LYS A 460 -5.81 1.61 -3.19
CA LYS A 460 -5.96 1.27 -1.76
C LYS A 460 -7.43 1.03 -1.41
N VAL A 461 -7.73 0.01 -0.59
CA VAL A 461 -9.11 -0.29 -0.14
C VAL A 461 -9.38 0.31 1.24
N PRO A 462 -10.48 1.05 1.44
CA PRO A 462 -10.86 1.57 2.76
C PRO A 462 -11.53 0.47 3.60
N TYR A 463 -10.75 -0.30 4.36
CA TYR A 463 -11.20 -1.55 4.98
C TYR A 463 -12.46 -1.43 5.85
N GLY A 464 -12.62 -0.34 6.61
CA GLY A 464 -13.78 -0.14 7.48
C GLY A 464 -15.04 0.42 6.80
N TYR A 465 -14.96 0.86 5.54
CA TYR A 465 -16.00 1.69 4.91
C TYR A 465 -17.39 1.04 4.89
N VAL A 466 -17.50 -0.23 4.48
CA VAL A 466 -18.79 -0.93 4.41
C VAL A 466 -19.36 -1.18 5.82
N ALA A 467 -18.51 -1.52 6.79
CA ALA A 467 -18.93 -1.79 8.17
C ALA A 467 -19.39 -0.51 8.89
N ASP A 468 -18.74 0.62 8.62
CA ASP A 468 -19.10 1.95 9.15
C ASP A 468 -20.52 2.36 8.77
N LYS A 469 -21.01 1.97 7.57
CA LYS A 469 -22.41 2.21 7.15
C LYS A 469 -23.44 1.54 8.06
N LEU A 470 -23.05 0.51 8.80
CA LEU A 470 -23.89 -0.18 9.77
C LEU A 470 -23.60 0.25 11.22
N GLY A 471 -22.66 1.16 11.45
CA GLY A 471 -22.17 1.51 12.78
C GLY A 471 -21.48 0.33 13.47
N VAL A 472 -20.89 -0.59 12.70
CA VAL A 472 -20.18 -1.76 13.20
C VAL A 472 -18.69 -1.60 12.93
N ASP A 473 -17.87 -1.94 13.92
CA ASP A 473 -16.42 -1.91 13.82
C ASP A 473 -15.88 -3.29 13.40
N GLU A 474 -15.19 -3.33 12.26
CA GLU A 474 -14.38 -4.47 11.83
C GLU A 474 -12.91 -4.06 11.93
N HIS A 475 -12.19 -4.67 12.87
CA HIS A 475 -10.80 -4.30 13.13
C HIS A 475 -9.93 -4.55 11.89
N ASN A 476 -9.07 -3.58 11.55
CA ASN A 476 -8.16 -3.63 10.40
C ASN A 476 -7.41 -4.96 10.25
N MET A 477 -6.85 -5.50 11.34
CA MET A 477 -6.07 -6.74 11.29
C MET A 477 -6.82 -7.98 10.75
N GLY A 478 -8.15 -7.91 10.65
CA GLY A 478 -8.97 -8.95 10.04
C GLY A 478 -9.00 -8.94 8.51
N PHE A 479 -8.66 -7.84 7.84
CA PHE A 479 -8.74 -7.73 6.38
C PHE A 479 -7.59 -8.45 5.68
N LYS A 480 -7.92 -9.21 4.63
CA LYS A 480 -6.99 -10.05 3.85
C LYS A 480 -7.25 -9.83 2.36
N GLU A 481 -6.21 -9.47 1.63
CA GLU A 481 -6.24 -9.16 0.22
C GLU A 481 -5.66 -10.28 -0.63
N PHE A 482 -6.38 -10.61 -1.70
CA PHE A 482 -6.06 -11.64 -2.67
C PHE A 482 -6.04 -10.98 -4.05
N ILE A 483 -4.86 -10.69 -4.58
CA ILE A 483 -4.67 -10.07 -5.90
C ILE A 483 -4.04 -11.07 -6.84
N PHE A 484 -4.60 -11.20 -8.04
CA PHE A 484 -4.07 -12.05 -9.10
C PHE A 484 -4.46 -11.52 -10.47
N LYS A 485 -3.68 -11.90 -11.48
CA LYS A 485 -4.10 -11.76 -12.88
C LYS A 485 -4.99 -12.92 -13.27
N ASP A 486 -6.00 -12.63 -14.07
CA ASP A 486 -6.81 -13.66 -14.68
C ASP A 486 -6.03 -14.55 -15.67
N GLN A 487 -6.66 -15.59 -16.20
CA GLN A 487 -6.01 -16.52 -17.12
C GLN A 487 -5.63 -15.89 -18.47
N SER A 488 -6.37 -14.89 -18.93
CA SER A 488 -6.01 -14.16 -20.15
C SER A 488 -4.82 -13.22 -19.93
N GLY A 489 -4.63 -12.76 -18.68
CA GLY A 489 -3.62 -11.79 -18.28
C GLY A 489 -4.05 -10.33 -18.52
N GLU A 490 -5.27 -10.14 -19.02
CA GLU A 490 -5.89 -8.86 -19.37
C GLU A 490 -6.42 -8.11 -18.14
N TYR A 491 -6.84 -8.86 -17.10
CA TYR A 491 -7.49 -8.27 -15.93
C TYR A 491 -6.72 -8.57 -14.65
N TRP A 492 -6.67 -7.58 -13.77
CA TRP A 492 -6.35 -7.78 -12.37
C TRP A 492 -7.63 -7.97 -11.57
N VAL A 493 -7.64 -8.99 -10.72
CA VAL A 493 -8.76 -9.28 -9.83
C VAL A 493 -8.27 -9.20 -8.40
N ARG A 494 -9.01 -8.45 -7.57
CA ARG A 494 -8.77 -8.35 -6.13
C ARG A 494 -10.00 -8.76 -5.34
N PHE A 495 -9.79 -9.62 -4.36
CA PHE A 495 -10.75 -9.85 -3.28
C PHE A 495 -10.16 -9.32 -1.98
N VAL A 496 -10.97 -8.64 -1.18
CA VAL A 496 -10.59 -8.24 0.17
C VAL A 496 -11.64 -8.74 1.15
N ALA A 497 -11.27 -9.72 1.97
CA ALA A 497 -12.17 -10.33 2.93
C ALA A 497 -11.79 -9.99 4.37
N HIS A 498 -12.77 -9.58 5.18
CA HIS A 498 -12.60 -9.47 6.62
C HIS A 498 -12.73 -10.85 7.30
N ALA A 499 -11.59 -11.48 7.62
CA ALA A 499 -11.51 -12.85 8.14
C ALA A 499 -10.49 -12.97 9.31
N GLY A 500 -10.68 -12.19 10.38
CA GLY A 500 -9.80 -12.23 11.55
C GLY A 500 -9.95 -13.50 12.40
N THR A 501 -8.85 -14.24 12.64
CA THR A 501 -8.84 -15.47 13.47
C THR A 501 -8.29 -15.29 14.88
N ALA A 502 -7.88 -14.07 15.24
CA ALA A 502 -7.36 -13.72 16.56
C ALA A 502 -8.48 -13.50 17.60
N SER A 503 -9.68 -13.17 17.13
CA SER A 503 -10.81 -12.78 17.96
C SER A 503 -11.91 -13.85 17.92
N ASP A 504 -12.52 -14.10 19.07
CA ASP A 504 -13.72 -14.92 19.24
C ASP A 504 -14.96 -14.33 18.53
N ARG A 505 -14.98 -13.02 18.22
CA ARG A 505 -16.09 -12.37 17.49
C ARG A 505 -16.45 -13.04 16.17
N ARG A 506 -15.48 -13.61 15.43
CA ARG A 506 -15.71 -14.32 14.15
C ARG A 506 -16.70 -15.49 14.26
N ILE A 507 -16.86 -16.01 15.46
CA ILE A 507 -17.75 -17.13 15.77
C ILE A 507 -19.20 -16.65 15.82
N CYS A 508 -19.41 -15.41 16.28
CA CYS A 508 -20.74 -14.80 16.41
C CYS A 508 -21.17 -14.02 15.18
N THR A 509 -20.22 -13.41 14.45
CA THR A 509 -20.52 -12.55 13.31
C THR A 509 -20.86 -13.37 12.08
N ARG A 510 -22.09 -13.21 11.55
CA ARG A 510 -22.52 -13.92 10.34
C ARG A 510 -22.03 -13.27 9.06
N HIS A 511 -22.07 -11.95 9.02
CA HIS A 511 -21.76 -11.17 7.83
C HIS A 511 -20.41 -10.48 7.97
N HIS A 512 -19.55 -10.66 6.98
CA HIS A 512 -18.22 -10.08 6.95
C HIS A 512 -18.07 -9.24 5.69
N THR A 513 -17.33 -8.13 5.79
CA THR A 513 -17.09 -7.31 4.60
C THR A 513 -16.29 -8.10 3.58
N LEU A 514 -16.73 -8.03 2.33
CA LEU A 514 -16.06 -8.51 1.14
C LEU A 514 -16.04 -7.38 0.11
N TYR A 515 -14.84 -7.02 -0.34
CA TYR A 515 -14.67 -6.25 -1.56
C TYR A 515 -14.31 -7.20 -2.70
N VAL A 516 -14.87 -6.91 -3.87
CA VAL A 516 -14.48 -7.54 -5.13
C VAL A 516 -14.21 -6.42 -6.12
N GLN A 517 -12.98 -6.36 -6.60
CA GLN A 517 -12.52 -5.30 -7.48
C GLN A 517 -11.83 -5.90 -8.70
N ILE A 518 -12.05 -5.28 -9.85
CA ILE A 518 -11.53 -5.73 -11.13
C ILE A 518 -11.01 -4.51 -11.87
N TYR A 519 -9.78 -4.64 -12.35
CA TYR A 519 -9.07 -3.60 -13.05
C TYR A 519 -8.59 -4.13 -14.39
N ASP A 520 -8.49 -3.25 -15.37
CA ASP A 520 -7.85 -3.58 -16.65
C ASP A 520 -6.31 -3.60 -16.52
N GLU A 521 -5.63 -3.74 -17.65
CA GLU A 521 -4.17 -3.77 -17.70
C GLU A 521 -3.49 -2.44 -17.32
N THR A 522 -4.21 -1.32 -17.42
CA THR A 522 -3.72 0.02 -17.06
C THR A 522 -3.99 0.38 -15.60
N GLY A 523 -4.77 -0.44 -14.89
CA GLY A 523 -5.13 -0.22 -13.49
C GLY A 523 -6.43 0.57 -13.30
N ASP A 524 -7.18 0.81 -14.37
CA ASP A 524 -8.47 1.49 -14.30
C ASP A 524 -9.54 0.52 -13.78
N ALA A 525 -10.36 0.99 -12.83
CA ALA A 525 -11.37 0.16 -12.18
C ALA A 525 -12.56 -0.10 -13.11
N LEU A 526 -12.75 -1.37 -13.49
CA LEU A 526 -13.92 -1.86 -14.21
C LEU A 526 -15.06 -2.26 -13.28
N MET A 527 -14.70 -2.73 -12.08
CA MET A 527 -15.62 -3.08 -11.01
C MET A 527 -14.98 -2.75 -9.67
N ASP A 528 -15.73 -2.11 -8.79
CA ASP A 528 -15.35 -1.87 -7.40
C ASP A 528 -16.61 -1.95 -6.54
N VAL A 529 -16.82 -3.13 -5.95
CA VAL A 529 -17.99 -3.37 -5.10
C VAL A 529 -17.57 -3.84 -3.71
N GLY A 530 -18.27 -3.34 -2.70
CA GLY A 530 -18.07 -3.69 -1.30
C GLY A 530 -19.41 -3.97 -0.60
N PHE A 531 -19.49 -5.10 0.10
CA PHE A 531 -20.72 -5.51 0.77
C PHE A 531 -20.48 -6.48 1.94
N LYS A 532 -21.49 -6.65 2.78
CA LYS A 532 -21.52 -7.61 3.89
C LYS A 532 -21.94 -9.00 3.40
N ALA A 533 -20.97 -9.77 2.92
CA ALA A 533 -21.16 -11.14 2.46
C ALA A 533 -21.63 -12.09 3.59
N ASP A 534 -22.51 -13.05 3.25
CA ASP A 534 -23.16 -13.95 4.20
C ASP A 534 -22.48 -15.33 4.25
N TYR A 535 -21.63 -15.53 5.27
CA TYR A 535 -20.96 -16.81 5.50
C TYR A 535 -21.76 -17.78 6.39
N GLY A 536 -23.02 -17.43 6.72
CA GLY A 536 -23.94 -18.30 7.45
C GLY A 536 -23.64 -18.48 8.95
N GLY A 537 -24.11 -19.58 9.51
CA GLY A 537 -23.91 -19.92 10.93
C GLY A 537 -22.59 -20.63 11.19
N SER A 538 -22.08 -20.52 12.43
CA SER A 538 -20.86 -21.18 12.88
C SER A 538 -21.14 -22.60 13.38
N MET A 539 -20.35 -23.59 12.93
CA MET A 539 -20.51 -25.00 13.26
C MET A 539 -19.18 -25.62 13.71
N ALA A 540 -19.26 -26.63 14.56
CA ALA A 540 -18.12 -27.44 14.98
C ALA A 540 -17.64 -28.42 13.89
N VAL A 541 -16.33 -28.59 13.72
CA VAL A 541 -15.75 -29.48 12.68
C VAL A 541 -16.13 -30.97 12.90
N ALA A 542 -16.07 -31.48 14.12
CA ALA A 542 -16.11 -32.92 14.40
C ALA A 542 -17.50 -33.57 14.21
N ASP A 543 -18.57 -32.86 14.60
CA ASP A 543 -19.92 -33.45 14.71
C ASP A 543 -20.98 -32.72 13.86
N ARG A 544 -20.62 -31.61 13.19
CA ARG A 544 -21.55 -30.58 12.69
C ARG A 544 -22.55 -30.09 13.75
N GLY A 545 -22.19 -30.23 15.04
CA GLY A 545 -22.95 -29.63 16.14
C GLY A 545 -22.94 -28.11 16.00
N ALA A 546 -24.09 -27.49 16.24
CA ALA A 546 -24.15 -26.03 16.31
C ALA A 546 -23.33 -25.55 17.52
N LEU A 547 -22.49 -24.53 17.30
CA LEU A 547 -21.82 -23.85 18.42
C LEU A 547 -22.87 -23.06 19.21
N ASP A 548 -22.73 -23.05 20.55
CA ASP A 548 -23.66 -22.37 21.46
C ASP A 548 -22.95 -21.38 22.42
N PRO A 549 -22.29 -20.34 21.88
CA PRO A 549 -21.72 -19.26 22.68
C PRO A 549 -22.81 -18.47 23.41
N ALA A 550 -22.60 -18.24 24.70
CA ALA A 550 -23.55 -17.59 25.58
C ALA A 550 -23.69 -16.08 25.30
N ASP A 551 -22.65 -15.46 24.73
CA ASP A 551 -22.48 -14.01 24.65
C ASP A 551 -22.46 -13.45 23.21
N CYS A 552 -23.12 -14.10 22.25
CA CYS A 552 -23.21 -13.54 20.89
C CYS A 552 -24.13 -12.31 20.81
N PRO A 553 -23.63 -11.14 20.39
CA PRO A 553 -24.45 -9.94 20.20
C PRO A 553 -25.47 -10.12 19.07
N GLU A 554 -25.08 -10.84 18.00
CA GLU A 554 -25.93 -11.21 16.86
C GLU A 554 -26.79 -12.43 17.20
N ASN A 555 -27.84 -12.23 17.99
CA ASN A 555 -28.99 -13.11 18.23
C ASN A 555 -28.74 -14.64 18.03
N PRO A 556 -28.66 -15.46 19.10
CA PRO A 556 -28.25 -16.88 19.05
C PRO A 556 -29.04 -17.80 18.10
N GLY A 557 -30.19 -17.35 17.57
CA GLY A 557 -30.91 -18.05 16.49
C GLY A 557 -30.25 -17.96 15.10
N LEU A 558 -29.44 -16.93 14.82
CA LEU A 558 -28.77 -16.72 13.53
C LEU A 558 -27.53 -17.62 13.35
N VAL A 559 -26.85 -17.94 14.45
CA VAL A 559 -25.72 -18.90 14.48
C VAL A 559 -26.18 -20.33 14.11
N ARG A 560 -27.47 -20.63 14.30
CA ARG A 560 -28.02 -22.01 14.26
C ARG A 560 -28.69 -22.42 12.95
N ARG A 561 -28.93 -21.49 12.02
CA ARG A 561 -29.67 -21.81 10.79
C ARG A 561 -28.70 -22.34 9.74
N PHE A 562 -28.60 -23.66 9.63
CA PHE A 562 -27.94 -24.29 8.50
C PHE A 562 -28.65 -23.88 7.20
N VAL A 563 -27.92 -23.15 6.35
CA VAL A 563 -28.30 -22.87 4.98
C VAL A 563 -27.29 -23.61 4.10
N PRO A 564 -27.73 -24.46 3.16
CA PRO A 564 -26.81 -25.12 2.24
C PRO A 564 -25.87 -24.09 1.61
N PHE A 565 -24.57 -24.38 1.62
CA PHE A 565 -23.50 -23.52 1.09
C PHE A 565 -23.21 -22.20 1.84
N ARG A 566 -23.91 -21.88 2.94
CA ARG A 566 -23.55 -20.76 3.85
C ARG A 566 -23.22 -21.27 5.24
N THR A 567 -21.93 -21.49 5.50
CA THR A 567 -21.46 -22.03 6.79
C THR A 567 -20.05 -21.57 7.11
N ARG A 568 -19.80 -21.24 8.37
CA ARG A 568 -18.45 -21.17 8.95
C ARG A 568 -18.19 -22.41 9.80
N ILE A 569 -17.16 -23.16 9.46
CA ILE A 569 -16.70 -24.31 10.24
C ILE A 569 -15.55 -23.83 11.12
N ILE A 570 -15.73 -23.88 12.44
CA ILE A 570 -14.77 -23.37 13.43
C ILE A 570 -14.09 -24.53 14.15
N ASN A 571 -12.78 -24.42 14.34
CA ASN A 571 -11.96 -25.45 14.96
C ASN A 571 -12.28 -25.61 16.46
N ILE A 572 -12.22 -26.86 16.94
CA ILE A 572 -12.38 -27.23 18.35
C ILE A 572 -11.18 -28.06 18.80
N GLU A 573 -10.69 -27.75 19.99
CA GLU A 573 -9.61 -28.46 20.65
C GLU A 573 -9.88 -29.98 20.72
N GLY A 574 -8.86 -30.78 20.40
CA GLY A 574 -8.95 -32.24 20.40
C GLY A 574 -9.67 -32.85 19.18
N SER A 575 -10.19 -32.05 18.24
CA SER A 575 -10.87 -32.55 17.04
C SER A 575 -9.94 -33.15 15.98
N GLY A 576 -8.63 -32.89 16.06
CA GLY A 576 -7.65 -33.29 15.05
C GLY A 576 -7.64 -32.42 13.80
N HIS A 577 -8.67 -31.58 13.58
CA HIS A 577 -8.75 -30.67 12.44
C HIS A 577 -7.92 -29.40 12.65
N THR A 578 -7.31 -28.89 11.57
CA THR A 578 -6.40 -27.73 11.56
C THR A 578 -6.98 -26.50 10.88
N TYR A 579 -8.16 -26.58 10.27
CA TYR A 579 -8.64 -25.51 9.39
C TYR A 579 -10.05 -25.01 9.76
N GLU A 580 -10.30 -23.74 9.50
CA GLU A 580 -11.64 -23.14 9.44
C GLU A 580 -12.07 -22.98 7.99
N ARG A 581 -13.33 -23.29 7.69
CA ARG A 581 -13.88 -23.18 6.33
C ARG A 581 -15.10 -22.29 6.33
N TRP A 582 -15.03 -21.21 5.57
CA TRP A 582 -16.06 -20.18 5.49
C TRP A 582 -16.61 -20.23 4.08
N ARG A 583 -17.87 -20.63 3.92
CA ARG A 583 -18.51 -20.69 2.60
C ARG A 583 -19.59 -19.62 2.52
N SER A 584 -19.54 -18.87 1.43
CA SER A 584 -20.63 -18.03 1.00
C SER A 584 -21.50 -18.82 0.00
N GLY A 585 -22.80 -18.57 0.05
CA GLY A 585 -23.79 -19.12 -0.87
C GLY A 585 -24.42 -17.95 -1.59
N ASP A 586 -23.55 -17.17 -2.22
CA ASP A 586 -23.76 -15.79 -2.62
C ASP A 586 -24.26 -15.65 -4.06
N ASP A 587 -24.78 -16.70 -4.71
CA ASP A 587 -25.66 -16.53 -5.89
C ASP A 587 -27.05 -16.08 -5.42
N THR A 588 -27.18 -14.76 -5.21
CA THR A 588 -28.34 -14.11 -4.57
C THR A 588 -28.85 -12.96 -5.41
N VAL A 589 -30.02 -12.41 -5.03
CA VAL A 589 -30.50 -11.18 -5.66
C VAL A 589 -29.58 -10.02 -5.33
N GLU A 590 -29.08 -9.98 -4.09
CA GLU A 590 -28.20 -8.94 -3.57
C GLU A 590 -26.88 -8.87 -4.34
N THR A 591 -26.22 -10.00 -4.55
CA THR A 591 -24.98 -10.05 -5.37
C THR A 591 -25.25 -9.82 -6.85
N ARG A 592 -26.38 -10.30 -7.40
CA ARG A 592 -26.74 -9.95 -8.78
C ARG A 592 -26.91 -8.45 -8.95
N ASN A 593 -27.48 -7.75 -7.95
CA ASN A 593 -27.56 -6.28 -8.00
C ASN A 593 -26.19 -5.62 -8.12
N LEU A 594 -25.13 -6.25 -7.60
CA LEU A 594 -23.75 -5.77 -7.70
C LEU A 594 -23.06 -6.13 -9.02
N GLY A 595 -23.76 -6.78 -9.95
CA GLY A 595 -23.22 -7.14 -11.27
C GLY A 595 -22.69 -8.56 -11.39
N PHE A 596 -22.83 -9.41 -10.37
CA PHE A 596 -22.38 -10.80 -10.45
C PHE A 596 -23.35 -11.67 -11.25
N ASP A 597 -22.85 -12.38 -12.27
CA ASP A 597 -23.59 -13.37 -13.06
C ASP A 597 -23.66 -14.72 -12.34
N ALA A 598 -22.54 -15.10 -11.71
CA ALA A 598 -22.42 -16.26 -10.82
C ALA A 598 -21.31 -16.00 -9.81
N PHE A 599 -21.64 -16.05 -8.51
CA PHE A 599 -20.66 -15.81 -7.46
C PHE A 599 -20.93 -16.67 -6.22
N ASN A 600 -20.19 -17.75 -6.07
CA ASN A 600 -20.09 -18.47 -4.80
C ASN A 600 -18.61 -18.62 -4.47
N HIS A 601 -18.23 -18.43 -3.22
CA HIS A 601 -16.84 -18.51 -2.81
C HIS A 601 -16.66 -19.16 -1.45
N ALA A 602 -15.45 -19.66 -1.19
CA ALA A 602 -15.04 -20.13 0.11
C ALA A 602 -13.69 -19.51 0.50
N PHE A 603 -13.52 -19.29 1.80
CA PHE A 603 -12.23 -19.03 2.43
C PHE A 603 -11.93 -20.18 3.40
N ASP A 604 -10.87 -20.93 3.09
CA ASP A 604 -10.34 -22.00 3.91
C ASP A 604 -9.08 -21.48 4.64
N ILE A 605 -9.21 -21.20 5.93
CA ILE A 605 -8.13 -20.73 6.79
C ILE A 605 -7.48 -21.93 7.48
N ARG A 606 -6.33 -22.34 6.98
CA ARG A 606 -5.48 -23.38 7.58
C ARG A 606 -4.68 -22.77 8.73
N ASP A 607 -4.69 -23.47 9.86
CA ASP A 607 -3.98 -23.14 11.09
C ASP A 607 -4.38 -21.76 11.69
N PRO A 608 -5.67 -21.56 12.05
CA PRO A 608 -6.14 -20.30 12.65
C PRO A 608 -5.41 -20.01 13.98
N MET A 609 -5.28 -18.74 14.41
CA MET A 609 -4.53 -18.45 15.66
C MET A 609 -5.18 -19.02 16.92
N THR A 610 -6.49 -19.22 16.90
CA THR A 610 -7.27 -19.66 18.05
C THR A 610 -8.25 -20.76 17.64
N GLN A 611 -8.60 -21.64 18.58
CA GLN A 611 -9.68 -22.63 18.46
C GLN A 611 -10.63 -22.52 19.65
N CYS A 612 -11.85 -23.00 19.50
CA CYS A 612 -12.75 -23.19 20.63
C CYS A 612 -12.24 -24.30 21.55
N VAL A 613 -12.30 -24.08 22.87
CA VAL A 613 -11.98 -25.14 23.85
C VAL A 613 -13.09 -26.21 23.89
N ASP A 614 -14.35 -25.84 23.65
CA ASP A 614 -15.50 -26.74 23.63
C ASP A 614 -16.62 -26.27 22.67
N LEU A 615 -17.75 -26.99 22.63
CA LEU A 615 -18.91 -26.65 21.80
C LEU A 615 -19.67 -25.39 22.23
N LYS A 616 -19.47 -24.91 23.47
CA LYS A 616 -20.02 -23.62 23.89
C LYS A 616 -19.17 -22.49 23.34
N CYS A 617 -17.85 -22.68 23.28
CA CYS A 617 -16.92 -21.70 22.75
C CYS A 617 -17.04 -20.32 23.42
N ASN A 618 -17.22 -20.32 24.75
CA ASN A 618 -17.08 -19.11 25.58
C ASN A 618 -15.61 -18.80 25.93
N GLU A 619 -14.70 -19.68 25.52
CA GLU A 619 -13.27 -19.58 25.72
C GLU A 619 -12.58 -20.12 24.47
N VAL A 620 -11.53 -19.42 24.03
CA VAL A 620 -10.68 -19.83 22.92
C VAL A 620 -9.27 -20.11 23.42
N SER A 621 -8.65 -21.18 22.92
CA SER A 621 -7.23 -21.48 23.18
C SER A 621 -6.40 -21.08 21.96
N HIS A 622 -5.19 -20.56 22.18
CA HIS A 622 -4.25 -20.31 21.10
C HIS A 622 -3.79 -21.64 20.51
N ILE A 623 -3.87 -21.77 19.19
CA ILE A 623 -3.37 -22.96 18.49
C ILE A 623 -1.87 -22.77 18.30
N THR A 624 -1.09 -23.10 19.32
CA THR A 624 0.32 -23.48 19.17
C THR A 624 0.34 -24.99 18.99
N ARG A 625 0.24 -25.50 17.76
CA ARG A 625 0.28 -26.96 17.55
C ARG A 625 1.68 -27.48 17.83
N ALA A 626 1.81 -28.21 18.93
CA ALA A 626 2.99 -28.98 19.33
C ALA A 626 3.12 -30.34 18.60
N TYR A 627 2.41 -30.56 17.49
CA TYR A 627 2.50 -31.82 16.73
C TYR A 627 2.47 -31.51 15.24
N GLU A 628 3.56 -31.93 14.59
CA GLU A 628 4.08 -31.49 13.29
C GLU A 628 4.84 -30.16 13.38
N SER A 629 5.93 -30.06 12.64
CA SER A 629 6.95 -29.00 12.69
C SER A 629 6.47 -27.62 12.22
N ASN A 630 5.23 -27.23 12.52
CA ASN A 630 4.61 -25.94 12.19
C ASN A 630 3.83 -25.46 13.43
N ASN A 631 4.46 -24.59 14.22
CA ASN A 631 3.96 -24.11 15.51
C ASN A 631 2.91 -22.97 15.37
N GLY A 632 1.97 -23.06 14.43
CA GLY A 632 1.02 -21.96 14.15
C GLY A 632 1.66 -20.72 13.50
N THR A 633 2.92 -20.85 13.06
CA THR A 633 3.75 -19.84 12.37
C THR A 633 3.49 -19.77 10.87
N ARG A 634 2.84 -20.78 10.30
CA ARG A 634 2.36 -20.79 8.90
C ARG A 634 0.86 -20.78 8.92
N ARG A 635 0.26 -19.70 8.45
CA ARG A 635 -1.16 -19.68 8.13
C ARG A 635 -1.31 -19.80 6.63
N THR A 636 -2.39 -20.39 6.19
CA THR A 636 -2.70 -20.41 4.76
C THR A 636 -4.16 -20.08 4.61
N ILE A 637 -4.46 -19.06 3.82
CA ILE A 637 -5.83 -18.75 3.46
C ILE A 637 -5.99 -19.12 2.00
N ASP A 638 -6.74 -20.20 1.77
CA ASP A 638 -7.14 -20.61 0.43
C ASP A 638 -8.49 -19.94 0.12
N MET A 639 -8.54 -19.11 -0.91
CA MET A 639 -9.81 -18.69 -1.49
C MET A 639 -10.17 -19.62 -2.64
N SER A 640 -11.41 -20.08 -2.72
CA SER A 640 -11.92 -20.81 -3.89
C SER A 640 -13.23 -20.25 -4.38
N VAL A 641 -13.45 -20.31 -5.69
CA VAL A 641 -14.77 -20.09 -6.30
C VAL A 641 -15.47 -21.44 -6.39
N ILE A 642 -16.70 -21.52 -5.92
CA ILE A 642 -17.50 -22.75 -5.88
C ILE A 642 -18.39 -22.81 -7.12
N GLY A 643 -17.98 -23.58 -8.13
CA GLY A 643 -18.65 -23.69 -9.43
C GLY A 643 -17.66 -23.51 -10.58
N GLU A 644 -18.09 -23.77 -11.82
CA GLU A 644 -17.20 -23.73 -13.00
C GLU A 644 -16.87 -22.29 -13.48
N VAL A 645 -17.63 -21.26 -13.05
CA VAL A 645 -17.51 -19.88 -13.57
C VAL A 645 -17.75 -18.85 -12.47
N PHE A 646 -16.82 -17.90 -12.32
CA PHE A 646 -17.05 -16.60 -11.68
C PHE A 646 -17.25 -15.58 -12.80
N GLY A 647 -18.38 -14.89 -12.82
CA GLY A 647 -18.69 -13.95 -13.91
C GLY A 647 -19.31 -12.66 -13.40
N PHE A 648 -19.08 -11.56 -14.12
CA PHE A 648 -19.73 -10.27 -13.86
C PHE A 648 -20.08 -9.55 -15.16
N SER A 649 -21.15 -8.75 -15.12
CA SER A 649 -21.62 -7.94 -16.23
C SER A 649 -22.35 -6.69 -15.75
N ALA A 650 -22.24 -5.60 -16.53
CA ALA A 650 -23.05 -4.41 -16.30
C ALA A 650 -24.55 -4.68 -16.48
N ASP A 651 -24.92 -5.67 -17.30
CA ASP A 651 -26.31 -6.08 -17.55
C ASP A 651 -26.96 -6.76 -16.33
N SER A 652 -26.17 -7.42 -15.48
CA SER A 652 -26.66 -8.02 -14.24
C SER A 652 -26.84 -7.00 -13.12
N ALA A 653 -26.04 -5.93 -13.10
CA ALA A 653 -26.08 -4.91 -12.07
C ALA A 653 -27.40 -4.11 -12.11
N ILE A 654 -27.85 -3.63 -10.94
CA ILE A 654 -29.04 -2.74 -10.88
C ILE A 654 -28.76 -1.33 -11.40
N GLY A 655 -27.50 -0.99 -11.60
CA GLY A 655 -27.03 0.29 -12.12
C GLY A 655 -25.71 0.09 -12.88
N ASN A 656 -25.43 1.03 -13.79
CA ASN A 656 -24.18 1.07 -14.55
C ASN A 656 -23.41 2.37 -14.22
N GLY A 657 -22.09 2.30 -14.26
CA GLY A 657 -21.22 3.32 -13.68
C GLY A 657 -21.30 3.30 -12.14
N VAL A 658 -21.31 4.47 -11.51
CA VAL A 658 -21.45 4.61 -10.05
C VAL A 658 -22.91 4.52 -9.65
N PHE A 659 -23.22 3.61 -8.72
CA PHE A 659 -24.55 3.47 -8.12
C PHE A 659 -24.44 3.16 -6.61
N PHE A 660 -25.58 3.07 -5.92
CA PHE A 660 -25.61 2.90 -4.47
C PHE A 660 -26.58 1.79 -4.06
N THR A 661 -26.15 0.97 -3.12
CA THR A 661 -26.95 -0.10 -2.48
C THR A 661 -26.98 0.08 -0.97
N ASP A 662 -27.82 -0.70 -0.28
CA ASP A 662 -27.58 -0.94 1.14
C ASP A 662 -26.24 -1.71 1.35
N PRO A 663 -25.70 -1.78 2.59
CA PRO A 663 -24.41 -2.43 2.86
C PRO A 663 -24.37 -3.94 2.60
N TYR A 664 -25.52 -4.58 2.33
CA TYR A 664 -25.63 -6.00 2.01
C TYR A 664 -25.74 -6.25 0.49
N GLY A 665 -25.68 -5.21 -0.34
CA GLY A 665 -25.90 -5.29 -1.80
C GLY A 665 -27.39 -5.31 -2.18
N GLY A 666 -28.28 -5.03 -1.24
CA GLY A 666 -29.72 -5.00 -1.45
C GLY A 666 -30.17 -3.69 -2.09
N GLY A 667 -30.86 -3.80 -3.24
CA GLY A 667 -31.67 -2.75 -3.88
C GLY A 667 -30.95 -1.42 -4.21
N PRO A 668 -31.50 -0.60 -5.12
CA PRO A 668 -30.99 0.75 -5.32
C PRO A 668 -31.40 1.63 -4.13
N VAL A 669 -30.45 2.37 -3.56
CA VAL A 669 -30.71 3.38 -2.52
C VAL A 669 -30.28 4.77 -2.97
N SER A 670 -30.81 5.81 -2.33
CA SER A 670 -30.36 7.18 -2.59
C SER A 670 -28.97 7.39 -2.00
N PRO A 671 -28.04 8.11 -2.67
CA PRO A 671 -26.73 8.45 -2.11
C PRO A 671 -26.80 9.24 -0.78
N SER A 672 -27.95 9.85 -0.49
CA SER A 672 -28.19 10.60 0.74
C SER A 672 -28.61 9.73 1.94
N GLU A 673 -28.90 8.44 1.73
CA GLU A 673 -29.26 7.55 2.83
C GLU A 673 -28.03 7.29 3.73
N PRO A 674 -28.18 7.25 5.06
CA PRO A 674 -27.05 7.05 5.98
C PRO A 674 -26.24 5.77 5.74
N ASP A 675 -26.91 4.71 5.27
CA ASP A 675 -26.33 3.40 4.98
C ASP A 675 -26.03 3.19 3.47
N ALA A 676 -26.11 4.25 2.66
CA ALA A 676 -25.80 4.17 1.24
C ALA A 676 -24.33 3.78 1.02
N THR A 677 -24.14 2.64 0.35
CA THR A 677 -22.83 2.11 -0.01
C THR A 677 -22.61 2.31 -1.50
N ARG A 678 -21.65 3.16 -1.85
CA ARG A 678 -21.19 3.35 -3.24
C ARG A 678 -20.66 2.03 -3.83
N GLN A 679 -21.10 1.74 -5.05
CA GLN A 679 -20.65 0.65 -5.91
C GLN A 679 -20.23 1.21 -7.28
N LEU A 680 -19.35 0.51 -7.99
CA LEU A 680 -18.96 0.81 -9.37
C LEU A 680 -19.00 -0.46 -10.21
N VAL A 681 -19.71 -0.41 -11.33
CA VAL A 681 -19.63 -1.40 -12.42
C VAL A 681 -19.62 -0.65 -13.75
N GLU A 682 -18.51 -0.67 -14.48
CA GLU A 682 -18.36 0.10 -15.71
C GLU A 682 -19.34 -0.37 -16.81
N PRO A 683 -20.07 0.54 -17.49
CA PRO A 683 -21.08 0.17 -18.48
C PRO A 683 -20.51 -0.61 -19.69
N ALA A 684 -19.21 -0.49 -19.96
CA ALA A 684 -18.55 -1.15 -21.08
C ALA A 684 -18.27 -2.64 -20.83
N VAL A 685 -18.46 -3.13 -19.61
CA VAL A 685 -18.25 -4.53 -19.26
C VAL A 685 -19.46 -5.35 -19.71
N GLU A 686 -19.42 -5.91 -20.92
CA GLU A 686 -20.52 -6.71 -21.49
C GLU A 686 -20.73 -8.03 -20.74
N SER A 687 -19.65 -8.79 -20.49
CA SER A 687 -19.61 -9.95 -19.60
C SER A 687 -18.18 -10.47 -19.55
N VAL A 688 -17.64 -10.64 -18.35
CA VAL A 688 -16.30 -11.20 -18.15
C VAL A 688 -16.44 -12.43 -17.27
N ASP A 689 -16.06 -13.58 -17.85
CA ASP A 689 -16.08 -14.88 -17.18
C ASP A 689 -14.65 -15.31 -16.85
N PHE A 690 -14.38 -15.48 -15.57
CA PHE A 690 -13.14 -16.06 -15.09
C PHE A 690 -13.31 -17.57 -14.97
N SER A 691 -12.73 -18.29 -15.92
CA SER A 691 -12.53 -19.72 -15.76
C SER A 691 -11.34 -19.94 -14.83
N LEU A 692 -11.60 -20.66 -13.77
CA LEU A 692 -10.64 -21.10 -12.79
C LEU A 692 -10.53 -22.62 -13.01
N ALA A 693 -9.44 -23.12 -13.60
CA ALA A 693 -9.39 -24.48 -14.15
C ALA A 693 -9.62 -25.58 -13.08
N GLY A 694 -10.67 -26.40 -13.26
CA GLY A 694 -11.04 -27.51 -12.35
C GLY A 694 -12.38 -27.27 -11.62
N ASN A 695 -12.95 -28.31 -11.01
CA ASN A 695 -14.24 -28.20 -10.29
C ASN A 695 -14.16 -27.31 -9.02
N GLU A 696 -12.95 -27.01 -8.55
CA GLU A 696 -12.61 -26.02 -7.52
C GLU A 696 -11.22 -25.48 -7.90
N ALA A 697 -11.07 -24.25 -8.40
CA ALA A 697 -9.73 -23.64 -8.46
C ALA A 697 -9.50 -22.79 -7.21
N PHE A 698 -8.24 -22.79 -6.78
CA PHE A 698 -7.83 -22.22 -5.51
C PHE A 698 -6.80 -21.13 -5.76
N ILE A 699 -6.98 -20.01 -5.08
CA ILE A 699 -5.95 -19.02 -4.84
C ILE A 699 -5.45 -19.27 -3.43
N ARG A 700 -4.28 -19.89 -3.34
CA ARG A 700 -3.64 -20.21 -2.07
C ARG A 700 -2.75 -19.07 -1.67
N CYS A 701 -3.07 -18.41 -0.57
CA CYS A 701 -2.19 -17.43 0.03
C CYS A 701 -1.53 -17.99 1.29
N ILE A 702 -0.20 -17.96 1.36
CA ILE A 702 0.58 -18.46 2.50
C ILE A 702 1.17 -17.27 3.27
N PRO A 703 0.49 -16.78 4.33
CA PRO A 703 1.12 -15.96 5.36
C PRO A 703 2.15 -16.77 6.14
N LEU A 704 3.43 -16.47 5.92
CA LEU A 704 4.51 -16.83 6.82
C LEU A 704 4.61 -15.79 7.95
N ASN A 705 5.14 -16.26 9.08
CA ASN A 705 5.28 -15.57 10.37
C ASN A 705 5.60 -14.06 10.24
N PRO A 706 4.99 -13.18 11.06
CA PRO A 706 5.33 -11.75 11.14
C PRO A 706 6.82 -11.43 11.35
N TRP A 707 7.64 -12.43 11.73
CA TRP A 707 9.08 -12.29 11.97
C TRP A 707 9.99 -12.75 10.82
N THR A 708 9.46 -13.49 9.83
CA THR A 708 10.23 -14.05 8.71
C THR A 708 9.41 -13.88 7.44
N MET A 709 9.77 -12.87 6.65
CA MET A 709 8.98 -12.37 5.51
C MET A 709 8.47 -13.47 4.56
N ARG A 710 7.14 -13.60 4.40
CA ARG A 710 6.45 -13.70 3.09
C ARG A 710 4.93 -13.84 3.23
N TYR A 711 4.20 -13.13 2.37
CA TYR A 711 2.88 -13.52 1.91
C TYR A 711 3.00 -13.87 0.42
N ARG A 712 2.46 -15.02 0.00
CA ARG A 712 2.46 -15.44 -1.41
C ARG A 712 1.11 -15.99 -1.80
N CYS A 713 0.50 -15.48 -2.85
CA CYS A 713 -0.72 -16.01 -3.44
C CYS A 713 -0.42 -16.70 -4.77
N ASP A 714 -0.73 -17.99 -4.87
CA ASP A 714 -0.59 -18.80 -6.09
C ASP A 714 -1.95 -19.33 -6.55
N GLY A 715 -2.23 -19.25 -7.86
CA GLY A 715 -3.36 -19.93 -8.48
C GLY A 715 -3.01 -21.36 -8.87
N TYR A 716 -3.81 -22.35 -8.45
CA TYR A 716 -3.61 -23.77 -8.80
C TYR A 716 -4.88 -24.40 -9.41
N PRO A 717 -4.77 -25.17 -10.52
CA PRO A 717 -5.72 -26.21 -10.88
C PRO A 717 -5.49 -27.48 -10.04
N GLU A 718 -6.55 -28.17 -9.60
CA GLU A 718 -6.41 -29.51 -9.01
C GLU A 718 -5.79 -30.50 -10.02
N GLY A 719 -4.59 -31.01 -9.73
CA GLY A 719 -3.96 -32.11 -10.47
C GLY A 719 -3.17 -31.74 -11.73
N GLY A 720 -2.87 -30.44 -11.96
CA GLY A 720 -2.00 -30.00 -13.04
C GLY A 720 -0.53 -29.88 -12.62
N GLU A 721 0.39 -30.26 -13.51
CA GLU A 721 1.82 -29.91 -13.37
C GLU A 721 1.98 -28.39 -13.31
N THR A 722 2.86 -27.93 -12.43
CA THR A 722 3.25 -26.53 -12.25
C THR A 722 3.60 -25.88 -13.59
N PRO A 723 3.02 -24.71 -13.95
CA PRO A 723 3.63 -23.87 -14.95
C PRO A 723 5.04 -23.49 -14.45
N GLU A 724 6.07 -23.68 -15.29
CA GLU A 724 7.39 -23.11 -15.05
C GLU A 724 7.28 -21.57 -15.09
N ILE A 725 7.23 -20.94 -13.93
CA ILE A 725 7.42 -19.50 -13.82
C ILE A 725 8.85 -19.28 -13.33
N ASN A 726 9.74 -19.04 -14.31
CA ASN A 726 11.05 -18.47 -14.08
C ASN A 726 10.87 -17.01 -13.60
N ASP A 727 11.72 -16.59 -12.67
CA ASP A 727 11.78 -15.30 -11.99
C ASP A 727 10.76 -15.06 -10.85
N MET A 728 11.15 -15.49 -9.65
CA MET A 728 10.67 -14.86 -8.41
C MET A 728 11.43 -13.55 -8.18
N THR A 729 11.03 -12.52 -8.91
CA THR A 729 11.22 -11.13 -8.52
C THR A 729 10.37 -10.82 -7.29
N ILE A 730 10.94 -10.08 -6.33
CA ILE A 730 10.12 -9.06 -5.64
C ILE A 730 9.79 -8.06 -6.77
N GLN A 731 8.63 -8.22 -7.40
CA GLN A 731 8.02 -7.20 -8.27
C GLN A 731 7.28 -6.28 -7.29
N ASP A 732 7.88 -5.15 -6.90
CA ASP A 732 7.63 -3.88 -7.58
C ASP A 732 8.21 -3.75 -8.99
N GLY A 733 7.36 -3.25 -9.88
CA GLY A 733 7.63 -3.10 -11.30
C GLY A 733 8.61 -1.97 -11.58
N LEU A 734 9.84 -2.31 -11.94
CA LEU A 734 10.67 -1.51 -12.84
C LEU A 734 11.53 -2.45 -13.69
N THR A 735 10.96 -2.93 -14.80
CA THR A 735 11.78 -3.32 -15.97
C THR A 735 11.76 -2.15 -16.94
N HIS A 736 12.83 -1.36 -16.96
CA HIS A 736 13.11 -0.47 -18.08
C HIS A 736 13.41 -1.30 -19.34
N ASN A 737 12.62 -1.04 -20.39
CA ASN A 737 13.07 -1.02 -21.78
C ASN A 737 12.49 0.22 -22.45
#